data_AF-A0AAV2PTS6-F1
#
_entry.id   AF-A0AAV2PTS6-F1
#
_cell.length_a   1.000
_cell.length_b   1.000
_cell.length_c   1.000
_cell.angle_alpha   90.00
_cell.angle_beta   90.00
_cell.angle_gamma   90.00
#
_symmetry.space_group_name_H-M   'P 1'
#
loop_
_entity.id
_entity.type
_entity.pdbx_description
1 polymer ?
#
loop_
_entity_poly.entity_id
_entity_poly.type
_entity_poly.pdbx_seq_one_letter_code
_entity_poly.pdbx_strand_id
1 'polypeptide(L)'
;MEVLSHFFGLQYRLYNFWHRTVVMGFSASLQGDTSHAALLARQDAELRLLDTMKRVLVARAKCDRDYAAALTQLAHTAAKMDTSDNVLDDSDIHKAWQLMVTGLDEWSTLMRQNADNLVLETVEKMAALITEKRASRKVYFEEHQRITNEVTRLQEAVSKAKNTYEQALDLYKTSKVKYEDQYLKGKPGRKLDELKERYQKACKKLHQVHNDYVLLLCEAADYERDFRTVLLPGLLEYQERVQEDMVDKWQGILREVCELTDTSSGRYAHLQAEVSTSVSAIQPKTEYSTFADNNKSMPPEPVNFEFCDALLGDGVGSLQAGQLAVDSLTVDSLRLRLTDIEHRLREVTTELREKQNLLNQHETEVVNIKKNSIQDTSISSRLPVLKRASDVIRRELNELRCRESWLQHQHHLIHDPLAALGCEEAPQPWEASNGGQLNGDAGFRSKSLLSLNFAGLKSNSLLSLNFLGLQQHTRTDSLSLKSRSSAIKELLRKPFNRSKNSASPVSTPPTPTRANTEERNQLGDTGSLNDTSHDLMHTDDLAQANGVPELIYDPDRCLEDEQWFHGVLPRDEVQRLLVNDGDYLVRETTRNEEQQIVLSVRWTSHKHFIVQTTPEGHYRFEGPAFPTIQELILHQGQGCKLPVKTNVGITLFFPLFGNRLECAQNGFGVRGRHRTSSSIFNLRLRECKLNVFPQSCRCPPPLLAKKTYFSSQERIQGRLYGKPRMKKYISLS
;
A
#
# COMPACT_ATOMS: atom_id res chain seq x y z
N MET A 1 19.40 -19.38 -80.60
CA MET A 1 18.52 -18.55 -79.75
C MET A 1 18.07 -19.31 -78.50
N GLU A 2 17.38 -20.46 -78.62
CA GLU A 2 16.78 -21.16 -77.46
C GLU A 2 17.79 -21.62 -76.38
N VAL A 3 18.99 -22.07 -76.77
CA VAL A 3 20.04 -22.52 -75.82
C VAL A 3 20.55 -21.38 -74.92
N LEU A 4 20.59 -20.13 -75.42
CA LEU A 4 21.03 -18.97 -74.63
C LEU A 4 19.94 -18.47 -73.67
N SER A 5 18.67 -18.56 -74.08
CA SER A 5 17.52 -18.25 -73.20
C SER A 5 17.52 -19.16 -71.96
N HIS A 6 17.74 -20.47 -72.16
CA HIS A 6 17.81 -21.43 -71.06
C HIS A 6 18.99 -21.17 -70.10
N PHE A 7 20.15 -20.75 -70.61
CA PHE A 7 21.33 -20.50 -69.78
C PHE A 7 21.18 -19.25 -68.91
N PHE A 8 20.75 -18.12 -69.48
CA PHE A 8 20.50 -16.90 -68.70
C PHE A 8 19.32 -17.05 -67.73
N GLY A 9 18.26 -17.79 -68.12
CA GLY A 9 17.14 -18.12 -67.25
C GLY A 9 17.52 -18.98 -66.04
N LEU A 10 18.40 -19.97 -66.22
CA LEU A 10 18.94 -20.76 -65.10
C LEU A 10 19.85 -19.93 -64.20
N GLN A 11 20.71 -19.08 -64.77
CA GLN A 11 21.69 -18.32 -63.99
C GLN A 11 21.01 -17.23 -63.12
N TYR A 12 19.95 -16.59 -63.63
CA TYR A 12 19.13 -15.65 -62.83
C TYR A 12 18.30 -16.37 -61.75
N ARG A 13 17.81 -17.59 -62.03
CA ARG A 13 17.09 -18.41 -61.04
C ARG A 13 18.03 -18.94 -59.95
N LEU A 14 19.23 -19.41 -60.29
CA LEU A 14 20.22 -19.88 -59.32
C LEU A 14 20.72 -18.75 -58.42
N TYR A 15 20.96 -17.55 -58.95
CA TYR A 15 21.36 -16.39 -58.14
C TYR A 15 20.28 -16.02 -57.10
N ASN A 16 19.01 -15.96 -57.50
CA ASN A 16 17.90 -15.68 -56.57
C ASN A 16 17.55 -16.86 -55.64
N PHE A 17 17.87 -18.10 -56.03
CA PHE A 17 17.66 -19.30 -55.21
C PHE A 17 18.74 -19.48 -54.13
N TRP A 18 20.00 -19.11 -54.42
CA TRP A 18 21.11 -19.19 -53.45
C TRP A 18 21.23 -17.96 -52.54
N HIS A 19 20.77 -16.78 -52.96
CA HIS A 19 20.76 -15.56 -52.13
C HIS A 19 19.43 -15.26 -51.42
N ARG A 20 18.42 -16.13 -51.54
CA ARG A 20 17.35 -16.17 -50.53
C ARG A 20 17.91 -16.83 -49.26
N THR A 21 18.27 -16.01 -48.28
CA THR A 21 17.99 -16.37 -46.89
C THR A 21 16.56 -16.92 -46.84
N VAL A 22 16.34 -18.01 -46.11
CA VAL A 22 15.00 -18.56 -45.90
C VAL A 22 14.23 -17.55 -45.03
N VAL A 23 13.58 -16.58 -45.68
CA VAL A 23 12.71 -15.61 -45.04
C VAL A 23 11.49 -16.40 -44.55
N MET A 24 11.48 -16.71 -43.26
CA MET A 24 10.32 -17.31 -42.60
C MET A 24 9.25 -16.24 -42.48
N GLY A 25 8.44 -16.13 -43.53
CA GLY A 25 7.27 -15.27 -43.59
C GLY A 25 6.04 -16.00 -44.14
N PHE A 26 4.92 -15.31 -44.19
CA PHE A 26 3.63 -15.85 -44.63
C PHE A 26 3.72 -16.42 -46.04
N SER A 27 4.40 -15.71 -46.95
CA SER A 27 4.55 -16.09 -48.37
C SER A 27 5.29 -17.41 -48.60
N ALA A 28 6.15 -17.83 -47.66
CA ALA A 28 6.87 -19.10 -47.71
C ALA A 28 6.17 -20.23 -46.94
N SER A 29 5.35 -19.89 -45.93
CA SER A 29 4.93 -20.84 -44.89
C SER A 29 3.41 -21.08 -44.83
N LEU A 30 2.59 -20.16 -45.34
CA LEU A 30 1.13 -20.12 -45.11
C LEU A 30 0.29 -20.24 -46.39
N GLN A 31 0.79 -20.94 -47.42
CA GLN A 31 0.11 -21.08 -48.72
C GLN A 31 -1.05 -22.11 -48.76
N GLY A 32 -1.33 -22.85 -47.68
CA GLY A 32 -2.39 -23.86 -47.66
C GLY A 32 -3.72 -23.36 -47.11
N ASP A 33 -4.83 -24.02 -47.46
CA ASP A 33 -6.19 -23.66 -46.98
C ASP A 33 -6.29 -23.64 -45.44
N THR A 34 -5.59 -24.57 -44.77
CA THR A 34 -5.48 -24.62 -43.30
C THR A 34 -4.80 -23.37 -42.74
N SER A 35 -3.77 -22.88 -43.44
CA SER A 35 -3.03 -21.67 -43.09
C SER A 35 -3.84 -20.40 -43.35
N HIS A 36 -4.59 -20.36 -44.47
CA HIS A 36 -5.55 -19.30 -44.77
C HIS A 36 -6.62 -19.18 -43.66
N ALA A 37 -7.24 -20.30 -43.29
CA ALA A 37 -8.23 -20.35 -42.22
C ALA A 37 -7.64 -19.91 -40.86
N ALA A 38 -6.42 -20.37 -40.53
CA ALA A 38 -5.71 -19.96 -39.32
C ALA A 38 -5.41 -18.45 -39.30
N LEU A 39 -5.01 -17.86 -40.44
CA LEU A 39 -4.70 -16.43 -40.55
C LEU A 39 -5.95 -15.55 -40.41
N LEU A 40 -7.12 -16.00 -40.88
CA LEU A 40 -8.40 -15.34 -40.61
C LEU A 40 -8.79 -15.45 -39.13
N ALA A 41 -8.70 -16.65 -38.55
CA ALA A 41 -9.01 -16.88 -37.14
C ALA A 41 -8.11 -16.06 -36.19
N ARG A 42 -6.83 -15.88 -36.56
CA ARG A 42 -5.88 -15.00 -35.86
C ARG A 42 -6.32 -13.54 -35.91
N GLN A 43 -6.67 -13.02 -37.08
CA GLN A 43 -7.18 -11.63 -37.22
C GLN A 43 -8.48 -11.42 -36.43
N ASP A 44 -9.38 -12.41 -36.41
CA ASP A 44 -10.60 -12.37 -35.59
C ASP A 44 -10.32 -12.37 -34.09
N ALA A 45 -9.31 -13.13 -33.63
CA ALA A 45 -8.87 -13.13 -32.24
C ALA A 45 -8.26 -11.77 -31.83
N GLU A 46 -7.44 -11.17 -32.69
CA GLU A 46 -6.85 -9.85 -32.46
C GLU A 46 -7.90 -8.74 -32.45
N LEU A 47 -8.91 -8.82 -33.31
CA LEU A 47 -10.06 -7.89 -33.26
C LEU A 47 -10.82 -8.00 -31.93
N ARG A 48 -11.12 -9.22 -31.46
CA ARG A 48 -11.72 -9.42 -30.13
C ARG A 48 -10.84 -8.89 -29.00
N LEU A 49 -9.52 -9.02 -29.11
CA LEU A 49 -8.57 -8.49 -28.14
C LEU A 49 -8.58 -6.96 -28.12
N LEU A 50 -8.53 -6.29 -29.28
CA LEU A 50 -8.65 -4.84 -29.39
C LEU A 50 -10.00 -4.32 -28.85
N ASP A 51 -11.12 -4.94 -29.21
CA ASP A 51 -12.45 -4.61 -28.67
C ASP A 51 -12.56 -4.82 -27.14
N THR A 52 -11.73 -5.70 -26.57
CA THR A 52 -11.65 -5.94 -25.12
C THR A 52 -10.76 -4.88 -24.46
N MET A 53 -9.57 -4.61 -25.02
CA MET A 53 -8.67 -3.54 -24.56
C MET A 53 -9.39 -2.18 -24.56
N LYS A 54 -10.09 -1.82 -25.64
CA LYS A 54 -10.87 -0.57 -25.72
C LYS A 54 -11.83 -0.42 -24.53
N ARG A 55 -12.55 -1.49 -24.19
CA ARG A 55 -13.49 -1.50 -23.04
C ARG A 55 -12.78 -1.37 -21.69
N VAL A 56 -11.64 -2.04 -21.52
CA VAL A 56 -10.82 -1.93 -20.30
C VAL A 56 -10.26 -0.52 -20.12
N LEU A 57 -9.78 0.13 -21.19
CA LEU A 57 -9.24 1.50 -21.14
C LEU A 57 -10.33 2.53 -20.80
N VAL A 58 -11.53 2.41 -21.37
CA VAL A 58 -12.68 3.26 -21.00
C VAL A 58 -13.08 3.06 -19.54
N ALA A 59 -13.06 1.82 -19.03
CA ALA A 59 -13.32 1.53 -17.63
C ALA A 59 -12.22 2.09 -16.71
N ARG A 60 -10.95 2.01 -17.12
CA ARG A 60 -9.80 2.58 -16.39
C ARG A 60 -9.93 4.10 -16.27
N ALA A 61 -10.17 4.80 -17.39
CA ALA A 61 -10.40 6.24 -17.39
C ALA A 61 -11.58 6.66 -16.49
N LYS A 62 -12.62 5.84 -16.39
CA LYS A 62 -13.70 6.07 -15.42
C LYS A 62 -13.19 5.99 -13.97
N CYS A 63 -12.44 4.95 -13.61
CA CYS A 63 -11.85 4.82 -12.27
C CYS A 63 -10.93 6.01 -11.93
N ASP A 64 -10.11 6.45 -12.89
CA ASP A 64 -9.20 7.58 -12.70
C ASP A 64 -9.97 8.91 -12.52
N ARG A 65 -11.07 9.15 -13.26
CA ARG A 65 -11.97 10.30 -13.05
C ARG A 65 -12.69 10.25 -11.70
N ASP A 66 -13.19 9.08 -11.29
CA ASP A 66 -13.88 8.89 -10.02
C ASP A 66 -12.91 9.13 -8.84
N TYR A 67 -11.65 8.67 -8.97
CA TYR A 67 -10.59 8.93 -8.00
C TYR A 67 -10.15 10.40 -7.96
N ALA A 68 -9.99 11.04 -9.13
CA ALA A 68 -9.77 12.48 -9.23
C ALA A 68 -10.87 13.28 -8.51
N ALA A 69 -12.14 12.93 -8.70
CA ALA A 69 -13.24 13.58 -7.98
C ALA A 69 -13.16 13.42 -6.45
N ALA A 70 -12.71 12.27 -5.95
CA ALA A 70 -12.49 12.06 -4.52
C ALA A 70 -11.33 12.91 -3.98
N LEU A 71 -10.21 13.02 -4.73
CA LEU A 71 -9.08 13.89 -4.37
C LEU A 71 -9.49 15.37 -4.33
N THR A 72 -10.22 15.84 -5.35
CA THR A 72 -10.77 17.21 -5.37
C THR A 72 -11.65 17.47 -4.14
N GLN A 73 -12.49 16.51 -3.73
CA GLN A 73 -13.32 16.64 -2.52
C GLN A 73 -12.48 16.73 -1.23
N LEU A 74 -11.40 15.96 -1.12
CA LEU A 74 -10.48 16.03 0.03
C LEU A 74 -9.80 17.40 0.12
N ALA A 75 -9.30 17.93 -1.00
CA ALA A 75 -8.71 19.27 -1.05
C ALA A 75 -9.71 20.36 -0.64
N HIS A 76 -10.95 20.30 -1.16
CA HIS A 76 -12.02 21.23 -0.77
C HIS A 76 -12.43 21.11 0.71
N THR A 77 -12.40 19.92 1.29
CA THR A 77 -12.67 19.74 2.72
C THR A 77 -11.56 20.35 3.58
N ALA A 78 -10.29 20.13 3.21
CA ALA A 78 -9.16 20.73 3.91
C ALA A 78 -9.19 22.26 3.83
N ALA A 79 -9.40 22.84 2.64
CA ALA A 79 -9.49 24.28 2.44
C ALA A 79 -10.66 24.95 3.21
N LYS A 80 -11.75 24.22 3.50
CA LYS A 80 -12.86 24.71 4.34
C LYS A 80 -12.60 24.63 5.84
N MET A 81 -11.69 23.75 6.27
CA MET A 81 -11.30 23.63 7.67
C MET A 81 -10.21 24.64 8.05
N ASP A 82 -9.62 25.31 7.07
CA ASP A 82 -8.58 26.29 7.25
C ASP A 82 -9.19 27.69 7.46
N THR A 83 -9.08 28.23 8.68
CA THR A 83 -9.60 29.54 9.05
C THR A 83 -8.66 30.66 8.62
N SER A 84 -9.20 31.66 7.92
CA SER A 84 -8.49 32.84 7.39
C SER A 84 -8.04 33.87 8.45
N ASP A 85 -7.73 33.42 9.66
CA ASP A 85 -7.36 34.30 10.78
C ASP A 85 -5.86 34.63 10.77
N ASN A 86 -5.10 34.11 9.78
CA ASN A 86 -3.67 34.33 9.52
C ASN A 86 -2.72 34.00 10.69
N VAL A 87 -3.22 33.31 11.72
CA VAL A 87 -2.48 32.95 12.95
C VAL A 87 -1.36 31.93 12.69
N LEU A 88 -1.39 31.24 11.55
CA LEU A 88 -0.48 30.15 11.20
C LEU A 88 0.36 30.44 9.95
N ASP A 89 0.30 31.65 9.38
CA ASP A 89 1.02 32.00 8.15
C ASP A 89 2.55 31.85 8.30
N ASP A 90 3.07 32.05 9.51
CA ASP A 90 4.48 31.90 9.84
C ASP A 90 4.89 30.47 10.23
N SER A 91 3.94 29.56 10.48
CA SER A 91 4.17 28.16 10.87
C SER A 91 4.68 27.32 9.69
N ASP A 92 5.80 26.60 9.88
CA ASP A 92 6.34 25.70 8.86
C ASP A 92 5.49 24.44 8.72
N ILE A 93 4.83 24.01 9.81
CA ILE A 93 3.84 22.92 9.78
C ILE A 93 2.64 23.30 8.90
N HIS A 94 2.11 24.52 9.05
CA HIS A 94 1.00 24.99 8.23
C HIS A 94 1.39 25.12 6.75
N LYS A 95 2.55 25.70 6.43
CA LYS A 95 3.07 25.78 5.04
C LYS A 95 3.20 24.40 4.39
N ALA A 96 3.73 23.41 5.12
CA ALA A 96 3.83 22.04 4.63
C ALA A 96 2.46 21.40 4.39
N TRP A 97 1.49 21.65 5.28
CA TRP A 97 0.11 21.20 5.09
C TRP A 97 -0.56 21.86 3.88
N GLN A 98 -0.40 23.17 3.67
CA GLN A 98 -0.92 23.87 2.48
C GLN A 98 -0.35 23.30 1.18
N LEU A 99 0.94 22.99 1.16
CA LEU A 99 1.57 22.37 -0.01
C LEU A 99 1.01 20.97 -0.27
N MET A 100 0.70 20.18 0.77
CA MET A 100 0.02 18.90 0.64
C MET A 100 -1.40 19.05 0.07
N VAL A 101 -2.19 19.99 0.58
CA VAL A 101 -3.57 20.24 0.13
C VAL A 101 -3.60 20.74 -1.33
N THR A 102 -2.70 21.67 -1.67
CA THR A 102 -2.53 22.18 -3.05
C THR A 102 -2.06 21.06 -3.98
N GLY A 103 -1.12 20.24 -3.51
CA GLY A 103 -0.63 19.07 -4.24
C GLY A 103 -1.73 18.07 -4.56
N LEU A 104 -2.68 17.80 -3.64
CA LEU A 104 -3.84 16.94 -3.89
C LEU A 104 -4.76 17.46 -4.99
N ASP A 105 -4.99 18.78 -5.05
CA ASP A 105 -5.85 19.38 -6.08
C ASP A 105 -5.20 19.31 -7.46
N GLU A 106 -3.89 19.57 -7.56
CA GLU A 106 -3.13 19.41 -8.81
C GLU A 106 -3.05 17.93 -9.23
N TRP A 107 -2.82 17.01 -8.29
CA TRP A 107 -2.87 15.56 -8.52
C TRP A 107 -4.22 15.14 -9.13
N SER A 108 -5.31 15.70 -8.60
CA SER A 108 -6.68 15.45 -9.08
C SER A 108 -6.91 16.01 -10.50
N THR A 109 -6.37 17.18 -10.78
CA THR A 109 -6.51 17.85 -12.09
C THR A 109 -5.76 17.08 -13.18
N LEU A 110 -4.50 16.71 -12.91
CA LEU A 110 -3.68 15.89 -13.82
C LEU A 110 -4.33 14.52 -14.09
N MET A 111 -4.84 13.85 -13.04
CA MET A 111 -5.51 12.54 -13.19
C MET A 111 -6.75 12.63 -14.08
N ARG A 112 -7.54 13.70 -13.91
CA ARG A 112 -8.71 13.97 -14.75
C ARG A 112 -8.33 14.22 -16.20
N GLN A 113 -7.33 15.08 -16.44
CA GLN A 113 -6.82 15.39 -17.78
C GLN A 113 -6.27 14.14 -18.49
N ASN A 114 -5.46 13.32 -17.81
CA ASN A 114 -4.94 12.08 -18.38
C ASN A 114 -6.06 11.09 -18.73
N ALA A 115 -7.07 10.95 -17.86
CA ALA A 115 -8.23 10.10 -18.11
C ALA A 115 -9.12 10.61 -19.26
N ASP A 116 -9.21 11.94 -19.44
CA ASP A 116 -9.92 12.55 -20.55
C ASP A 116 -9.16 12.36 -21.87
N ASN A 117 -7.84 12.59 -21.90
CA ASN A 117 -6.99 12.34 -23.06
C ASN A 117 -6.98 10.85 -23.47
N LEU A 118 -6.92 9.94 -22.49
CA LEU A 118 -7.00 8.50 -22.71
C LEU A 118 -8.28 8.09 -23.46
N VAL A 119 -9.41 8.77 -23.18
CA VAL A 119 -10.69 8.50 -23.84
C VAL A 119 -10.82 9.25 -25.17
N LEU A 120 -10.47 10.53 -25.22
CA LEU A 120 -10.70 11.40 -26.39
C LEU A 120 -9.69 11.15 -27.52
N GLU A 121 -8.46 10.74 -27.20
CA GLU A 121 -7.41 10.51 -28.19
C GLU A 121 -7.06 9.03 -28.31
N THR A 122 -6.52 8.41 -27.25
CA THR A 122 -5.90 7.08 -27.34
C THR A 122 -6.92 5.96 -27.59
N VAL A 123 -8.09 6.01 -26.94
CA VAL A 123 -9.21 5.08 -27.17
C VAL A 123 -9.84 5.25 -28.57
N GLU A 124 -9.82 6.45 -29.13
CA GLU A 124 -10.31 6.70 -30.50
C GLU A 124 -9.29 6.30 -31.57
N LYS A 125 -7.98 6.46 -31.33
CA LYS A 125 -6.92 5.82 -32.14
C LYS A 125 -7.10 4.29 -32.17
N MET A 126 -7.42 3.67 -31.03
CA MET A 126 -7.73 2.23 -30.97
C MET A 126 -9.02 1.88 -31.74
N ALA A 127 -10.04 2.74 -31.72
CA ALA A 127 -11.27 2.57 -32.48
C ALA A 127 -11.04 2.61 -33.99
N ALA A 128 -10.19 3.54 -34.44
CA ALA A 128 -9.75 3.64 -35.83
C ALA A 128 -8.99 2.38 -36.26
N LEU A 129 -8.04 1.90 -35.45
CA LEU A 129 -7.28 0.67 -35.71
C LEU A 129 -8.18 -0.57 -35.82
N ILE A 130 -9.20 -0.71 -34.94
CA ILE A 130 -10.21 -1.79 -35.04
C ILE A 130 -10.95 -1.72 -36.38
N THR A 131 -11.30 -0.52 -36.83
CA THR A 131 -12.03 -0.31 -38.09
C THR A 131 -11.15 -0.62 -39.30
N GLU A 132 -9.90 -0.14 -39.29
CA GLU A 132 -8.88 -0.40 -40.32
C GLU A 132 -8.61 -1.90 -40.45
N LYS A 133 -8.42 -2.61 -39.33
CA LYS A 133 -8.16 -4.05 -39.29
C LYS A 133 -9.35 -4.89 -39.76
N ARG A 134 -10.60 -4.48 -39.46
CA ARG A 134 -11.82 -5.11 -40.02
C ARG A 134 -11.88 -4.95 -41.55
N ALA A 135 -11.51 -3.77 -42.08
CA ALA A 135 -11.47 -3.54 -43.52
C ALA A 135 -10.35 -4.36 -44.20
N SER A 136 -9.13 -4.34 -43.67
CA SER A 136 -7.99 -5.14 -44.18
C SER A 136 -8.31 -6.64 -44.22
N ARG A 137 -8.85 -7.20 -43.13
CA ARG A 137 -9.27 -8.62 -43.08
C ARG A 137 -10.27 -8.97 -44.18
N LYS A 138 -11.21 -8.07 -44.47
CA LYS A 138 -12.20 -8.26 -45.55
C LYS A 138 -11.54 -8.26 -46.92
N VAL A 139 -10.68 -7.28 -47.20
CA VAL A 139 -9.93 -7.19 -48.47
C VAL A 139 -9.09 -8.45 -48.71
N TYR A 140 -8.33 -8.90 -47.70
CA TYR A 140 -7.55 -10.14 -47.80
C TYR A 140 -8.40 -11.36 -48.15
N PHE A 141 -9.57 -11.51 -47.51
CA PHE A 141 -10.50 -12.61 -47.79
C PHE A 141 -11.04 -12.56 -49.23
N GLU A 142 -11.49 -11.38 -49.69
CA GLU A 142 -12.03 -11.19 -51.04
C GLU A 142 -10.96 -11.43 -52.12
N GLU A 143 -9.74 -10.92 -51.91
CA GLU A 143 -8.60 -11.13 -52.82
C GLU A 143 -8.18 -12.60 -52.88
N HIS A 144 -8.06 -13.28 -51.73
CA HIS A 144 -7.73 -14.71 -51.66
C HIS A 144 -8.78 -15.57 -52.35
N GLN A 145 -10.07 -15.28 -52.15
CA GLN A 145 -11.15 -15.97 -52.86
C GLN A 145 -11.07 -15.71 -54.37
N ARG A 146 -10.78 -14.48 -54.82
CA ARG A 146 -10.66 -14.16 -56.25
C ARG A 146 -9.59 -15.01 -56.93
N ILE A 147 -8.38 -15.07 -56.37
CA ILE A 147 -7.27 -15.84 -56.99
C ILE A 147 -7.50 -17.35 -56.92
N THR A 148 -8.11 -17.85 -55.84
CA THR A 148 -8.35 -19.28 -55.65
C THR A 148 -9.49 -19.79 -56.55
N ASN A 149 -10.58 -19.03 -56.65
CA ASN A 149 -11.73 -19.41 -57.48
C ASN A 149 -11.41 -19.43 -58.98
N GLU A 150 -10.42 -18.65 -59.43
CA GLU A 150 -9.98 -18.65 -60.83
C GLU A 150 -9.26 -19.95 -61.23
N VAL A 151 -8.47 -20.54 -60.32
CA VAL A 151 -7.91 -21.89 -60.50
C VAL A 151 -9.04 -22.91 -60.70
N THR A 152 -10.06 -22.87 -59.85
CA THR A 152 -11.24 -23.75 -59.94
C THR A 152 -12.00 -23.53 -61.26
N ARG A 153 -12.19 -22.27 -61.69
CA ARG A 153 -12.85 -21.92 -62.96
C ARG A 153 -12.11 -22.52 -64.16
N LEU A 154 -10.78 -22.40 -64.19
CA LEU A 154 -9.95 -22.95 -65.25
C LEU A 154 -9.94 -24.49 -65.22
N GLN A 155 -9.89 -25.11 -64.04
CA GLN A 155 -9.97 -26.56 -63.87
C GLN A 155 -11.29 -27.14 -64.39
N GLU A 156 -12.42 -26.49 -64.11
CA GLU A 156 -13.71 -26.84 -64.70
C GLU A 156 -13.75 -26.65 -66.23
N ALA A 157 -13.18 -25.56 -66.74
CA ALA A 157 -13.14 -25.28 -68.17
C ALA A 157 -12.32 -26.35 -68.92
N VAL A 158 -11.14 -26.70 -68.41
CA VAL A 158 -10.29 -27.79 -68.91
C VAL A 158 -11.04 -29.13 -68.90
N SER A 159 -11.80 -29.43 -67.84
CA SER A 159 -12.61 -30.65 -67.77
C SER A 159 -13.73 -30.67 -68.84
N LYS A 160 -14.42 -29.54 -69.06
CA LYS A 160 -15.47 -29.42 -70.09
C LYS A 160 -14.87 -29.53 -71.51
N ALA A 161 -13.71 -28.92 -71.74
CA ALA A 161 -12.99 -29.02 -73.01
C ALA A 161 -12.51 -30.46 -73.30
N LYS A 162 -11.97 -31.17 -72.29
CA LYS A 162 -11.60 -32.59 -72.39
C LYS A 162 -12.79 -33.47 -72.82
N ASN A 163 -13.93 -33.34 -72.17
CA ASN A 163 -15.14 -34.10 -72.52
C ASN A 163 -15.60 -33.80 -73.95
N THR A 164 -15.48 -32.54 -74.39
CA THR A 164 -15.80 -32.13 -75.77
C THR A 164 -14.82 -32.73 -76.79
N TYR A 165 -13.55 -32.82 -76.44
CA TYR A 165 -12.51 -33.46 -77.25
C TYR A 165 -12.74 -34.96 -77.39
N GLU A 166 -13.06 -35.67 -76.29
CA GLU A 166 -13.38 -37.10 -76.28
C GLU A 166 -14.59 -37.40 -77.21
N GLN A 167 -15.67 -36.62 -77.11
CA GLN A 167 -16.83 -36.74 -78.01
C GLN A 167 -16.48 -36.51 -79.49
N ALA A 168 -15.66 -35.50 -79.79
CA ALA A 168 -15.20 -35.23 -81.16
C ALA A 168 -14.29 -36.34 -81.71
N LEU A 169 -13.46 -36.93 -80.84
CA LEU A 169 -12.57 -38.04 -81.17
C LEU A 169 -13.34 -39.32 -81.49
N ASP A 170 -14.39 -39.64 -80.72
CA ASP A 170 -15.21 -40.82 -80.99
C ASP A 170 -16.11 -40.67 -82.22
N LEU A 171 -16.59 -39.44 -82.50
CA LEU A 171 -17.26 -39.12 -83.76
C LEU A 171 -16.29 -39.27 -84.96
N TYR A 172 -15.03 -38.84 -84.82
CA TYR A 172 -13.99 -39.04 -85.82
C TYR A 172 -13.70 -40.53 -86.06
N LYS A 173 -13.41 -41.31 -85.01
CA LYS A 173 -13.19 -42.77 -85.10
C LYS A 173 -14.35 -43.47 -85.82
N THR A 174 -15.58 -43.17 -85.41
CA THR A 174 -16.80 -43.76 -85.97
C THR A 174 -16.99 -43.40 -87.44
N SER A 175 -16.70 -42.16 -87.82
CA SER A 175 -16.81 -41.70 -89.22
C SER A 175 -15.70 -42.27 -90.10
N LYS A 176 -14.49 -42.41 -89.56
CA LYS A 176 -13.33 -43.03 -90.22
C LYS A 176 -13.62 -44.49 -90.60
N VAL A 177 -14.00 -45.31 -89.63
CA VAL A 177 -14.30 -46.75 -89.85
C VAL A 177 -15.41 -46.94 -90.89
N LYS A 178 -16.47 -46.12 -90.83
CA LYS A 178 -17.57 -46.17 -91.82
C LYS A 178 -17.13 -45.79 -93.23
N TYR A 179 -16.19 -44.86 -93.37
CA TYR A 179 -15.62 -44.50 -94.67
C TYR A 179 -14.68 -45.60 -95.21
N GLU A 180 -13.77 -46.10 -94.37
CA GLU A 180 -12.79 -47.14 -94.74
C GLU A 180 -13.46 -48.45 -95.18
N ASP A 181 -14.48 -48.92 -94.43
CA ASP A 181 -15.27 -50.11 -94.78
C ASP A 181 -16.00 -49.97 -96.13
N GLN A 182 -16.56 -48.80 -96.43
CA GLN A 182 -17.23 -48.54 -97.72
C GLN A 182 -16.24 -48.36 -98.87
N TYR A 183 -15.04 -47.83 -98.60
CA TYR A 183 -13.95 -47.64 -99.57
C TYR A 183 -13.33 -48.99 -99.98
N LEU A 184 -13.02 -49.86 -99.01
CA LEU A 184 -12.49 -51.21 -99.24
C LEU A 184 -13.44 -52.10 -100.06
N LYS A 185 -14.75 -51.83 -100.04
CA LYS A 185 -15.77 -52.55 -100.83
C LYS A 185 -15.81 -52.16 -102.32
N GLY A 186 -14.91 -51.27 -102.78
CA GLY A 186 -14.59 -51.08 -104.20
C GLY A 186 -15.70 -50.50 -105.09
N LYS A 187 -16.78 -49.95 -104.51
CA LYS A 187 -17.91 -49.38 -105.27
C LYS A 187 -17.91 -47.84 -105.20
N PRO A 188 -17.35 -47.14 -106.20
CA PRO A 188 -17.44 -45.68 -106.27
C PRO A 188 -18.88 -45.24 -106.53
N GLY A 189 -19.28 -44.11 -105.94
CA GLY A 189 -20.61 -43.52 -106.11
C GLY A 189 -21.00 -42.62 -104.94
N ARG A 190 -22.10 -41.87 -105.11
CA ARG A 190 -22.57 -40.79 -104.22
C ARG A 190 -22.50 -41.08 -102.70
N LYS A 191 -22.82 -42.32 -102.29
CA LYS A 191 -22.78 -42.75 -100.87
C LYS A 191 -21.35 -42.75 -100.28
N LEU A 192 -20.33 -43.03 -101.09
CA LEU A 192 -18.92 -42.97 -100.67
C LEU A 192 -18.47 -41.52 -100.47
N ASP A 193 -18.91 -40.61 -101.35
CA ASP A 193 -18.60 -39.18 -101.24
C ASP A 193 -19.28 -38.54 -100.02
N GLU A 194 -20.54 -38.89 -99.73
CA GLU A 194 -21.25 -38.46 -98.51
C GLU A 194 -20.53 -38.94 -97.22
N LEU A 195 -19.97 -40.15 -97.22
CA LEU A 195 -19.18 -40.66 -96.09
C LEU A 195 -17.81 -39.97 -95.99
N LYS A 196 -17.17 -39.67 -97.12
CA LYS A 196 -15.92 -38.91 -97.20
C LYS A 196 -16.10 -37.50 -96.64
N GLU A 197 -17.18 -36.80 -97.01
CA GLU A 197 -17.49 -35.46 -96.50
C GLU A 197 -17.76 -35.49 -94.98
N ARG A 198 -18.53 -36.46 -94.49
CA ARG A 198 -18.76 -36.64 -93.05
C ARG A 198 -17.46 -36.90 -92.29
N TYR A 199 -16.58 -37.77 -92.82
CA TYR A 199 -15.27 -38.03 -92.24
C TYR A 199 -14.38 -36.76 -92.22
N GLN A 200 -14.31 -36.02 -93.32
CA GLN A 200 -13.56 -34.76 -93.41
C GLN A 200 -14.11 -33.70 -92.43
N LYS A 201 -15.43 -33.60 -92.27
CA LYS A 201 -16.08 -32.69 -91.32
C LYS A 201 -15.79 -33.09 -89.86
N ALA A 202 -15.80 -34.39 -89.55
CA ALA A 202 -15.43 -34.90 -88.22
C ALA A 202 -13.93 -34.66 -87.92
N CYS A 203 -13.06 -34.88 -88.90
CA CYS A 203 -11.61 -34.58 -88.82
C CYS A 203 -11.35 -33.10 -88.56
N LYS A 204 -11.99 -32.20 -89.33
CA LYS A 204 -11.90 -30.75 -89.11
C LYS A 204 -12.38 -30.35 -87.71
N LYS A 205 -13.51 -30.89 -87.25
CA LYS A 205 -14.03 -30.59 -85.89
C LYS A 205 -13.11 -31.11 -84.79
N LEU A 206 -12.53 -32.31 -84.94
CA LEU A 206 -11.55 -32.84 -84.00
C LEU A 206 -10.31 -31.95 -83.92
N HIS A 207 -9.74 -31.53 -85.06
CA HIS A 207 -8.56 -30.65 -85.07
C HIS A 207 -8.86 -29.26 -84.47
N GLN A 208 -10.06 -28.71 -84.69
CA GLN A 208 -10.47 -27.46 -84.04
C GLN A 208 -10.54 -27.61 -82.52
N VAL A 209 -11.28 -28.62 -82.02
CA VAL A 209 -11.41 -28.87 -80.58
C VAL A 209 -10.07 -29.27 -79.94
N HIS A 210 -9.18 -29.93 -80.69
CA HIS A 210 -7.81 -30.20 -80.25
C HIS A 210 -7.04 -28.90 -79.96
N ASN A 211 -7.05 -27.96 -80.91
CA ASN A 211 -6.37 -26.68 -80.77
C ASN A 211 -6.96 -25.87 -79.60
N ASP A 212 -8.29 -25.78 -79.51
CA ASP A 212 -8.99 -25.09 -78.42
C ASP A 212 -8.61 -25.69 -77.05
N TYR A 213 -8.55 -27.04 -76.95
CA TYR A 213 -8.19 -27.73 -75.72
C TYR A 213 -6.71 -27.56 -75.34
N VAL A 214 -5.80 -27.61 -76.31
CA VAL A 214 -4.36 -27.39 -76.06
C VAL A 214 -4.08 -25.96 -75.62
N LEU A 215 -4.72 -24.96 -76.24
CA LEU A 215 -4.59 -23.56 -75.83
C LEU A 215 -5.08 -23.34 -74.40
N LEU A 216 -6.24 -23.89 -74.04
CA LEU A 216 -6.79 -23.80 -72.68
C LEU A 216 -5.95 -24.56 -71.65
N LEU A 217 -5.32 -25.68 -72.03
CA LEU A 217 -4.37 -26.38 -71.16
C LEU A 217 -3.13 -25.53 -70.86
N CYS A 218 -2.59 -24.82 -71.86
CA CYS A 218 -1.49 -23.88 -71.66
C CYS A 218 -1.89 -22.73 -70.74
N GLU A 219 -3.04 -22.07 -71.01
CA GLU A 219 -3.58 -20.99 -70.18
C GLU A 219 -3.76 -21.43 -68.71
N ALA A 220 -4.36 -22.60 -68.48
CA ALA A 220 -4.56 -23.13 -67.14
C ALA A 220 -3.23 -23.50 -66.44
N ALA A 221 -2.25 -24.05 -67.16
CA ALA A 221 -0.95 -24.39 -66.60
C ALA A 221 -0.09 -23.16 -66.28
N ASP A 222 -0.15 -22.12 -67.11
CA ASP A 222 0.47 -20.82 -66.85
C ASP A 222 -0.15 -20.15 -65.61
N TYR A 223 -1.49 -20.12 -65.52
CA TYR A 223 -2.17 -19.55 -64.34
C TYR A 223 -1.89 -20.33 -63.06
N GLU A 224 -1.86 -21.67 -63.09
CA GLU A 224 -1.56 -22.51 -61.93
C GLU A 224 -0.15 -22.23 -61.39
N ARG A 225 0.85 -22.19 -62.29
CA ARG A 225 2.21 -21.80 -61.95
C ARG A 225 2.25 -20.41 -61.32
N ASP A 226 1.61 -19.43 -61.93
CA ASP A 226 1.67 -18.03 -61.50
C ASP A 226 0.88 -17.83 -60.19
N PHE A 227 -0.18 -18.60 -59.94
CA PHE A 227 -0.87 -18.70 -58.65
C PHE A 227 0.07 -19.14 -57.53
N ARG A 228 0.76 -20.28 -57.68
CA ARG A 228 1.67 -20.82 -56.65
C ARG A 228 2.95 -20.01 -56.48
N THR A 229 3.46 -19.36 -57.52
CA THR A 229 4.80 -18.75 -57.51
C THR A 229 4.82 -17.23 -57.45
N VAL A 230 3.69 -16.56 -57.75
CA VAL A 230 3.60 -15.09 -57.79
C VAL A 230 2.39 -14.57 -57.01
N LEU A 231 1.16 -14.98 -57.38
CA LEU A 231 -0.06 -14.33 -56.88
C LEU A 231 -0.32 -14.62 -55.40
N LEU A 232 -0.36 -15.89 -54.98
CA LEU A 232 -0.61 -16.25 -53.59
C LEU A 232 0.56 -15.85 -52.67
N PRO A 233 1.85 -16.09 -53.02
CA PRO A 233 2.97 -15.58 -52.23
C PRO A 233 2.96 -14.06 -52.09
N GLY A 234 2.67 -13.31 -53.17
CA GLY A 234 2.62 -11.86 -53.14
C GLY A 234 1.46 -11.30 -52.31
N LEU A 235 0.27 -11.93 -52.35
CA LEU A 235 -0.84 -11.59 -51.46
C LEU A 235 -0.50 -11.83 -49.99
N LEU A 236 0.20 -12.93 -49.68
CA LEU A 236 0.61 -13.28 -48.32
C LEU A 236 1.70 -12.34 -47.79
N GLU A 237 2.68 -11.94 -48.62
CA GLU A 237 3.72 -10.96 -48.27
C GLU A 237 3.13 -9.55 -48.05
N TYR A 238 2.17 -9.15 -48.89
CA TYR A 238 1.39 -7.93 -48.65
C TYR A 238 0.61 -7.99 -47.34
N GLN A 239 -0.06 -9.12 -47.07
CA GLN A 239 -0.86 -9.31 -45.87
C GLN A 239 0.00 -9.30 -44.60
N GLU A 240 1.17 -9.93 -44.64
CA GLU A 240 2.16 -9.91 -43.55
C GLU A 240 2.55 -8.47 -43.20
N ARG A 241 3.00 -7.69 -44.19
CA ARG A 241 3.38 -6.29 -44.03
C ARG A 241 2.25 -5.42 -43.45
N VAL A 242 1.02 -5.62 -43.93
CA VAL A 242 -0.15 -4.88 -43.42
C VAL A 242 -0.48 -5.26 -41.98
N GLN A 243 -0.27 -6.51 -41.56
CA GLN A 243 -0.41 -6.88 -40.15
C GLN A 243 0.70 -6.29 -39.28
N GLU A 244 1.95 -6.26 -39.76
CA GLU A 244 3.09 -5.63 -39.08
C GLU A 244 2.87 -4.12 -38.86
N ASP A 245 2.50 -3.37 -39.91
CA ASP A 245 2.16 -1.94 -39.82
C ASP A 245 1.03 -1.68 -38.79
N MET A 246 0.06 -2.59 -38.68
CA MET A 246 -1.01 -2.51 -37.66
C MET A 246 -0.53 -2.85 -36.24
N VAL A 247 0.44 -3.75 -36.09
CA VAL A 247 1.06 -4.07 -34.80
C VAL A 247 1.92 -2.90 -34.30
N ASP A 248 2.64 -2.21 -35.18
CA ASP A 248 3.39 -1.00 -34.81
C ASP A 248 2.46 0.14 -34.36
N LYS A 249 1.35 0.38 -35.09
CA LYS A 249 0.28 1.29 -34.63
C LYS A 249 -0.27 0.90 -33.26
N TRP A 250 -0.53 -0.38 -33.04
CA TRP A 250 -1.02 -0.90 -31.75
C TRP A 250 0.00 -0.68 -30.63
N GLN A 251 1.28 -0.94 -30.89
CA GLN A 251 2.36 -0.71 -29.92
C GLN A 251 2.46 0.77 -29.53
N GLY A 252 2.34 1.69 -30.50
CA GLY A 252 2.29 3.14 -30.25
C GLY A 252 1.15 3.51 -29.32
N ILE A 253 -0.07 3.04 -29.61
CA ILE A 253 -1.26 3.27 -28.76
C ILE A 253 -1.05 2.73 -27.34
N LEU A 254 -0.48 1.53 -27.18
CA LEU A 254 -0.21 0.97 -25.84
C LEU A 254 0.87 1.76 -25.08
N ARG A 255 1.81 2.38 -25.78
CA ARG A 255 2.81 3.27 -25.17
C ARG A 255 2.17 4.55 -24.63
N GLU A 256 1.28 5.18 -25.40
CA GLU A 256 0.48 6.32 -24.93
C GLU A 256 -0.37 5.96 -23.69
N VAL A 257 -0.96 4.75 -23.66
CA VAL A 257 -1.68 4.25 -22.47
C VAL A 257 -0.76 4.20 -21.25
N CYS A 258 0.46 3.67 -21.39
CA CYS A 258 1.42 3.61 -20.28
C CYS A 258 1.81 5.02 -19.80
N GLU A 259 2.06 5.95 -20.70
CA GLU A 259 2.43 7.34 -20.38
C GLU A 259 1.28 8.09 -19.67
N LEU A 260 0.03 7.93 -20.11
CA LEU A 260 -1.13 8.56 -19.50
C LEU A 260 -1.51 7.95 -18.14
N THR A 261 -1.21 6.67 -17.91
CA THR A 261 -1.59 5.96 -16.67
C THR A 261 -0.47 5.83 -15.63
N ASP A 262 0.75 6.31 -15.93
CA ASP A 262 1.86 6.33 -14.99
C ASP A 262 1.73 7.47 -13.97
N THR A 263 1.66 7.10 -12.70
CA THR A 263 1.65 8.03 -11.55
C THR A 263 2.97 8.05 -10.77
N SER A 264 3.97 7.29 -11.22
CA SER A 264 5.27 7.12 -10.55
C SER A 264 6.36 8.08 -11.03
N SER A 265 6.16 8.75 -12.17
CA SER A 265 7.12 9.67 -12.78
C SER A 265 6.53 11.06 -13.08
N GLY A 266 7.22 11.88 -13.86
CA GLY A 266 6.75 13.19 -14.33
C GLY A 266 6.34 14.16 -13.21
N ARG A 267 5.26 14.93 -13.45
CA ARG A 267 4.77 15.93 -12.50
C ARG A 267 4.26 15.31 -11.20
N TYR A 268 3.73 14.09 -11.24
CA TYR A 268 3.29 13.37 -10.03
C TYR A 268 4.45 13.09 -9.07
N ALA A 269 5.59 12.62 -9.58
CA ALA A 269 6.79 12.43 -8.77
C ALA A 269 7.35 13.77 -8.24
N HIS A 270 7.29 14.84 -9.04
CA HIS A 270 7.71 16.17 -8.62
C HIS A 270 6.88 16.72 -7.46
N LEU A 271 5.54 16.64 -7.54
CA LEU A 271 4.63 17.06 -6.47
C LEU A 271 4.91 16.31 -5.16
N GLN A 272 5.13 15.00 -5.24
CA GLN A 272 5.49 14.18 -4.08
C GLN A 272 6.86 14.58 -3.48
N ALA A 273 7.83 14.96 -4.31
CA ALA A 273 9.13 15.45 -3.87
C ALA A 273 9.06 16.85 -3.23
N GLU A 274 8.24 17.76 -3.76
CA GLU A 274 7.98 19.09 -3.17
C GLU A 274 7.37 18.95 -1.76
N VAL A 275 6.31 18.14 -1.63
CA VAL A 275 5.70 17.80 -0.34
C VAL A 275 6.72 17.19 0.62
N SER A 276 7.48 16.17 0.19
CA SER A 276 8.48 15.52 1.06
C SER A 276 9.59 16.47 1.50
N THR A 277 9.97 17.42 0.64
CA THR A 277 10.99 18.43 0.95
C THR A 277 10.47 19.41 1.99
N SER A 278 9.23 19.91 1.82
CA SER A 278 8.60 20.83 2.76
C SER A 278 8.40 20.19 4.15
N VAL A 279 7.92 18.95 4.22
CA VAL A 279 7.81 18.19 5.47
C VAL A 279 9.18 17.97 6.14
N SER A 280 10.23 17.74 5.35
CA SER A 280 11.60 17.58 5.86
C SER A 280 12.25 18.89 6.31
N ALA A 281 11.72 20.04 5.87
CA ALA A 281 12.22 21.37 6.22
C ALA A 281 11.68 21.89 7.56
N ILE A 282 10.63 21.26 8.13
CA ILE A 282 10.03 21.65 9.41
C ILE A 282 11.06 21.60 10.54
N GLN A 283 11.24 22.70 11.26
CA GLN A 283 12.21 22.82 12.37
C GLN A 283 11.51 23.06 13.72
N PRO A 284 11.30 22.01 14.54
CA PRO A 284 10.57 22.12 15.82
C PRO A 284 11.16 23.08 16.86
N LYS A 285 12.39 23.56 16.67
CA LYS A 285 13.05 24.54 17.56
C LYS A 285 12.78 25.99 17.18
N THR A 286 12.42 26.25 15.92
CA THR A 286 12.19 27.59 15.36
C THR A 286 10.74 27.84 14.97
N GLU A 287 9.88 26.80 14.96
CA GLU A 287 8.44 26.88 14.71
C GLU A 287 7.75 28.08 15.41
N TYR A 288 8.14 28.38 16.65
CA TYR A 288 7.57 29.48 17.44
C TYR A 288 8.43 30.75 17.49
N SER A 289 9.56 30.85 16.75
CA SER A 289 10.43 32.03 16.86
C SER A 289 9.79 33.29 16.29
N THR A 290 9.18 33.19 15.10
CA THR A 290 8.47 34.30 14.45
C THR A 290 7.26 34.72 15.28
N PHE A 291 6.45 33.76 15.73
CA PHE A 291 5.35 34.00 16.66
C PHE A 291 5.81 34.70 17.94
N ALA A 292 6.89 34.24 18.58
CA ALA A 292 7.42 34.84 19.81
C ALA A 292 7.97 36.25 19.55
N ASP A 293 8.63 36.48 18.41
CA ASP A 293 9.14 37.79 18.01
C ASP A 293 8.00 38.80 17.78
N ASN A 294 6.92 38.37 17.12
CA ASN A 294 5.71 39.17 16.88
C ASN A 294 4.92 39.46 18.16
N ASN A 295 4.99 38.59 19.18
CA ASN A 295 4.26 38.71 20.44
C ASN A 295 5.14 39.08 21.64
N LYS A 296 6.29 39.72 21.40
CA LYS A 296 7.19 40.19 22.47
C LYS A 296 6.46 41.13 23.44
N SER A 297 6.52 40.80 24.71
CA SER A 297 6.08 41.66 25.82
C SER A 297 7.19 41.77 26.87
N MET A 298 7.15 42.84 27.67
CA MET A 298 8.11 43.00 28.76
C MET A 298 7.71 42.09 29.94
N PRO A 299 8.69 41.60 30.73
CA PRO A 299 8.40 40.94 32.00
C PRO A 299 7.55 41.84 32.92
N PRO A 300 6.75 41.27 33.84
CA PRO A 300 6.04 42.06 34.84
C PRO A 300 7.01 42.94 35.64
N GLU A 301 6.61 44.18 35.90
CA GLU A 301 7.37 45.11 36.74
C GLU A 301 7.64 44.51 38.14
N PRO A 302 8.84 44.69 38.72
CA PRO A 302 9.16 44.16 40.03
C PRO A 302 8.32 44.84 41.11
N VAL A 303 7.76 44.04 42.02
CA VAL A 303 7.08 44.54 43.22
C VAL A 303 8.10 44.63 44.34
N ASN A 304 8.46 45.85 44.73
CA ASN A 304 9.35 46.08 45.85
C ASN A 304 8.61 45.86 47.18
N PHE A 305 9.22 45.05 48.06
CA PHE A 305 8.78 44.84 49.43
C PHE A 305 9.82 45.46 50.36
N GLU A 306 9.47 46.58 50.98
CA GLU A 306 10.35 47.38 51.84
C GLU A 306 9.70 47.58 53.21
N PHE A 307 10.52 47.77 54.25
CA PHE A 307 10.02 48.11 55.58
C PHE A 307 9.43 49.53 55.56
N CYS A 308 8.26 49.72 56.18
CA CYS A 308 7.65 51.05 56.24
C CYS A 308 8.24 51.85 57.41
N ASP A 309 9.27 52.64 57.12
CA ASP A 309 10.00 53.43 58.14
C ASP A 309 9.08 54.34 58.98
N ALA A 310 7.97 54.82 58.41
CA ALA A 310 6.96 55.63 59.10
C ALA A 310 6.25 54.90 60.27
N LEU A 311 6.43 53.58 60.43
CA LEU A 311 5.96 52.82 61.58
C LEU A 311 6.88 52.96 62.81
N LEU A 312 8.15 53.32 62.61
CA LEU A 312 9.12 53.60 63.68
C LEU A 312 9.07 55.09 64.02
N GLY A 313 8.05 55.49 64.78
CA GLY A 313 7.93 56.85 65.30
C GLY A 313 8.95 57.16 66.41
N ASP A 314 8.98 58.41 66.87
CA ASP A 314 9.86 58.82 67.96
C ASP A 314 9.50 58.08 69.27
N GLY A 315 10.38 57.18 69.72
CA GLY A 315 10.31 56.54 71.05
C GLY A 315 10.21 55.01 71.09
N VAL A 316 10.34 54.28 69.97
CA VAL A 316 10.17 52.80 69.94
C VAL A 316 11.37 51.98 70.47
N GLY A 317 12.21 52.55 71.33
CA GLY A 317 13.36 51.86 71.95
C GLY A 317 14.47 51.51 70.96
N SER A 318 14.98 50.28 71.03
CA SER A 318 16.10 49.76 70.23
C SER A 318 15.74 49.28 68.82
N LEU A 319 14.48 49.38 68.40
CA LEU A 319 14.00 48.84 67.12
C LEU A 319 14.55 49.62 65.92
N GLN A 320 15.06 48.90 64.91
CA GLN A 320 15.59 49.47 63.66
C GLN A 320 14.86 48.92 62.44
N ALA A 321 14.72 49.76 61.40
CA ALA A 321 14.05 49.41 60.16
C ALA A 321 14.68 48.19 59.47
N GLY A 322 13.87 47.18 59.16
CA GLY A 322 14.32 45.97 58.46
C GLY A 322 15.26 45.06 59.24
N GLN A 323 15.48 45.30 60.54
CA GLN A 323 16.29 44.44 61.41
C GLN A 323 15.42 43.69 62.43
N LEU A 324 15.90 42.55 62.90
CA LEU A 324 15.26 41.81 63.99
C LEU A 324 15.71 42.37 65.33
N ALA A 325 14.77 42.59 66.24
CA ALA A 325 15.08 42.81 67.65
C ALA A 325 15.59 41.49 68.24
N VAL A 326 16.78 41.52 68.86
CA VAL A 326 17.38 40.38 69.56
C VAL A 326 17.66 40.81 71.00
N ASP A 327 16.66 40.63 71.83
CA ASP A 327 16.61 41.12 73.21
C ASP A 327 16.07 40.04 74.17
N SER A 328 16.05 40.35 75.47
CA SER A 328 15.58 39.44 76.52
C SER A 328 14.10 39.03 76.41
N LEU A 329 13.30 39.68 75.55
CA LEU A 329 11.88 39.33 75.31
C LEU A 329 11.69 38.47 74.06
N THR A 330 12.62 38.54 73.10
CA THR A 330 12.49 37.97 71.75
C THR A 330 13.42 36.79 71.49
N VAL A 331 14.55 36.69 72.21
CA VAL A 331 15.63 35.72 71.94
C VAL A 331 15.15 34.26 71.87
N ASP A 332 14.29 33.82 72.79
CA ASP A 332 13.82 32.43 72.81
C ASP A 332 12.77 32.13 71.72
N SER A 333 11.96 33.13 71.35
CA SER A 333 11.05 33.04 70.20
C SER A 333 11.83 32.93 68.88
N LEU A 334 12.92 33.70 68.75
CA LEU A 334 13.82 33.64 67.60
C LEU A 334 14.59 32.30 67.54
N ARG A 335 15.08 31.78 68.68
CA ARG A 335 15.71 30.44 68.75
C ARG A 335 14.74 29.32 68.35
N LEU A 336 13.50 29.38 68.82
CA LEU A 336 12.45 28.43 68.42
C LEU A 336 12.14 28.53 66.92
N ARG A 337 12.04 29.76 66.39
CA ARG A 337 11.80 30.02 64.96
C ARG A 337 12.96 29.59 64.07
N LEU A 338 14.20 29.76 64.52
CA LEU A 338 15.40 29.25 63.86
C LEU A 338 15.35 27.72 63.76
N THR A 339 15.00 27.05 64.87
CA THR A 339 14.88 25.58 64.91
C THR A 339 13.82 25.04 63.94
N ASP A 340 12.66 25.72 63.81
CA ASP A 340 11.64 25.43 62.78
C ASP A 340 12.18 25.59 61.36
N ILE A 341 12.86 26.69 61.07
CA ILE A 341 13.43 26.98 59.75
C ILE A 341 14.50 25.94 59.39
N GLU A 342 15.37 25.58 60.33
CA GLU A 342 16.37 24.53 60.12
C GLU A 342 15.75 23.14 59.88
N HIS A 343 14.67 22.80 60.56
CA HIS A 343 13.92 21.58 60.29
C HIS A 343 13.38 21.59 58.86
N ARG A 344 12.67 22.66 58.49
CA ARG A 344 12.07 22.83 57.16
C ARG A 344 13.11 22.92 56.05
N LEU A 345 14.29 23.43 56.33
CA LEU A 345 15.43 23.44 55.40
C LEU A 345 15.95 22.02 55.18
N ARG A 346 16.16 21.22 56.24
CA ARG A 346 16.55 19.80 56.13
C ARG A 346 15.54 18.97 55.33
N GLU A 347 14.24 19.21 55.51
CA GLU A 347 13.18 18.56 54.71
C GLU A 347 13.32 18.91 53.22
N VAL A 348 13.40 20.20 52.88
CA VAL A 348 13.47 20.66 51.47
C VAL A 348 14.77 20.21 50.79
N THR A 349 15.91 20.29 51.45
CA THR A 349 17.20 19.80 50.91
C THR A 349 17.16 18.28 50.67
N THR A 350 16.43 17.52 51.50
CA THR A 350 16.23 16.08 51.30
C THR A 350 15.34 15.81 50.09
N GLU A 351 14.19 16.47 49.97
CA GLU A 351 13.28 16.33 48.83
C GLU A 351 13.97 16.73 47.50
N LEU A 352 14.74 17.81 47.50
CA LEU A 352 15.53 18.26 46.35
C LEU A 352 16.53 17.18 45.92
N ARG A 353 17.24 16.55 46.87
CA ARG A 353 18.17 15.44 46.58
C ARG A 353 17.45 14.22 46.00
N GLU A 354 16.29 13.85 46.54
CA GLU A 354 15.49 12.72 46.03
C GLU A 354 14.99 12.98 44.59
N LYS A 355 14.41 14.16 44.34
CA LYS A 355 13.93 14.56 43.01
C LYS A 355 15.07 14.68 42.00
N GLN A 356 16.24 15.16 42.42
CA GLN A 356 17.43 15.24 41.55
C GLN A 356 17.96 13.84 41.20
N ASN A 357 17.95 12.90 42.14
CA ASN A 357 18.29 11.51 41.87
C ASN A 357 17.30 10.86 40.88
N LEU A 358 16.01 11.10 41.05
CA LEU A 358 14.96 10.59 40.15
C LEU A 358 15.10 11.17 38.72
N LEU A 359 15.43 12.46 38.59
CA LEU A 359 15.73 13.05 37.28
C LEU A 359 16.94 12.37 36.62
N ASN A 360 18.03 12.15 37.37
CA ASN A 360 19.22 11.48 36.86
C ASN A 360 18.93 10.04 36.41
N GLN A 361 18.02 9.33 37.10
CA GLN A 361 17.54 8.01 36.69
C GLN A 361 16.76 8.08 35.37
N HIS A 362 15.80 9.01 35.25
CA HIS A 362 15.04 9.21 34.01
C HIS A 362 15.95 9.58 32.83
N GLU A 363 16.96 10.44 33.03
CA GLU A 363 17.89 10.83 31.97
C GLU A 363 18.78 9.66 31.54
N THR A 364 19.18 8.79 32.48
CA THR A 364 19.88 7.53 32.18
C THR A 364 18.99 6.56 31.40
N GLU A 365 17.72 6.41 31.78
CA GLU A 365 16.75 5.58 31.06
C GLU A 365 16.44 6.13 29.66
N VAL A 366 16.33 7.46 29.49
CA VAL A 366 16.23 8.12 28.18
C VAL A 366 17.42 7.78 27.27
N VAL A 367 18.64 7.72 27.79
CA VAL A 367 19.83 7.32 27.04
C VAL A 367 19.79 5.83 26.69
N ASN A 368 19.38 4.97 27.62
CA ASN A 368 19.26 3.53 27.38
C ASN A 368 18.18 3.19 26.35
N ILE A 369 17.00 3.83 26.43
CA ILE A 369 15.93 3.70 25.44
C ILE A 369 16.43 4.12 24.06
N LYS A 370 17.13 5.26 23.94
CA LYS A 370 17.71 5.70 22.65
C LYS A 370 18.70 4.69 22.06
N LYS A 371 19.55 4.06 22.88
CA LYS A 371 20.51 3.03 22.41
C LYS A 371 19.80 1.75 21.95
N ASN A 372 18.75 1.33 22.65
CA ASN A 372 18.04 0.08 22.37
C ASN A 372 16.89 0.23 21.36
N SER A 373 16.54 1.46 20.98
CA SER A 373 15.44 1.83 20.05
C SER A 373 15.54 1.22 18.65
N ILE A 374 16.68 0.64 18.28
CA ILE A 374 16.90 0.00 16.97
C ILE A 374 16.17 -1.37 16.89
N GLN A 375 15.97 -2.05 18.02
CA GLN A 375 15.47 -3.43 18.03
C GLN A 375 13.98 -3.56 18.33
N ASP A 376 13.35 -2.59 19.02
CA ASP A 376 11.98 -2.78 19.53
C ASP A 376 11.13 -1.50 19.48
N THR A 377 10.10 -1.52 18.64
CA THR A 377 9.16 -0.40 18.43
C THR A 377 8.34 -0.09 19.70
N SER A 378 8.11 -1.07 20.57
CA SER A 378 7.33 -0.90 21.79
C SER A 378 8.03 0.03 22.79
N ILE A 379 9.36 -0.03 22.87
CA ILE A 379 10.18 0.73 23.82
C ILE A 379 10.23 2.21 23.42
N SER A 380 10.27 2.52 22.11
CA SER A 380 10.26 3.90 21.60
C SER A 380 9.02 4.70 22.04
N SER A 381 7.87 4.04 22.19
CA SER A 381 6.62 4.69 22.64
C SER A 381 6.68 5.26 24.07
N ARG A 382 7.58 4.75 24.93
CA ARG A 382 7.77 5.24 26.30
C ARG A 382 8.58 6.54 26.37
N LEU A 383 9.42 6.80 25.36
CA LEU A 383 10.36 7.92 25.36
C LEU A 383 9.70 9.31 25.50
N PRO A 384 8.57 9.64 24.83
CA PRO A 384 7.90 10.93 25.02
C PRO A 384 7.27 11.08 26.41
N VAL A 385 6.76 9.98 26.98
CA VAL A 385 6.15 9.96 28.32
C VAL A 385 7.22 10.21 29.39
N LEU A 386 8.36 9.52 29.29
CA LEU A 386 9.49 9.67 30.21
C LEU A 386 10.13 11.07 30.11
N LYS A 387 10.25 11.64 28.91
CA LYS A 387 10.66 13.04 28.73
C LYS A 387 9.71 13.99 29.46
N ARG A 388 8.40 13.89 29.23
CA ARG A 388 7.39 14.72 29.90
C ARG A 388 7.45 14.60 31.42
N ALA A 389 7.64 13.38 31.95
CA ALA A 389 7.83 13.17 33.38
C ALA A 389 9.12 13.83 33.90
N SER A 390 10.20 13.78 33.13
CA SER A 390 11.46 14.49 33.45
C SER A 390 11.27 16.01 33.45
N ASP A 391 10.50 16.56 32.50
CA ASP A 391 10.21 17.99 32.42
C ASP A 391 9.40 18.47 33.64
N VAL A 392 8.44 17.65 34.12
CA VAL A 392 7.70 17.90 35.37
C VAL A 392 8.66 17.92 36.57
N ILE A 393 9.57 16.93 36.69
CA ILE A 393 10.55 16.90 37.78
C ILE A 393 11.50 18.10 37.72
N ARG A 394 11.92 18.56 36.53
CA ARG A 394 12.73 19.80 36.41
C ARG A 394 11.97 21.04 36.89
N ARG A 395 10.66 21.13 36.66
CA ARG A 395 9.83 22.21 37.22
C ARG A 395 9.76 22.14 38.75
N GLU A 396 9.46 20.96 39.30
CA GLU A 396 9.41 20.73 40.75
C GLU A 396 10.77 21.02 41.42
N LEU A 397 11.89 20.65 40.80
CA LEU A 397 13.23 20.99 41.27
C LEU A 397 13.49 22.49 41.30
N ASN A 398 12.98 23.26 40.34
CA ASN A 398 13.10 24.72 40.36
C ASN A 398 12.27 25.32 41.51
N GLU A 399 11.05 24.83 41.73
CA GLU A 399 10.19 25.24 42.85
C GLU A 399 10.86 24.94 44.21
N LEU A 400 11.47 23.75 44.37
CA LEU A 400 12.22 23.37 45.57
C LEU A 400 13.49 24.20 45.77
N ARG A 401 14.26 24.49 44.72
CA ARG A 401 15.44 25.38 44.78
C ARG A 401 15.07 26.80 45.22
N CYS A 402 13.94 27.33 44.74
CA CYS A 402 13.42 28.61 45.22
C CYS A 402 13.05 28.57 46.71
N ARG A 403 12.33 27.51 47.14
CA ARG A 403 11.94 27.33 48.56
C ARG A 403 13.16 27.15 49.48
N GLU A 404 14.17 26.40 49.04
CA GLU A 404 15.44 26.24 49.75
C GLU A 404 16.13 27.60 49.93
N SER A 405 16.28 28.37 48.85
CA SER A 405 16.87 29.72 48.88
C SER A 405 16.12 30.68 49.81
N TRP A 406 14.78 30.67 49.82
CA TRP A 406 13.98 31.48 50.75
C TRP A 406 14.19 31.08 52.22
N LEU A 407 14.24 29.78 52.52
CA LEU A 407 14.50 29.27 53.86
C LEU A 407 15.93 29.55 54.31
N GLN A 408 16.92 29.41 53.43
CA GLN A 408 18.30 29.81 53.68
C GLN A 408 18.40 31.31 53.98
N HIS A 409 17.71 32.17 53.24
CA HIS A 409 17.72 33.61 53.52
C HIS A 409 17.09 33.92 54.89
N GLN A 410 15.94 33.32 55.23
CA GLN A 410 15.32 33.46 56.55
C GLN A 410 16.19 32.86 57.68
N HIS A 411 16.95 31.80 57.41
CA HIS A 411 17.91 31.23 58.34
C HIS A 411 19.00 32.24 58.67
N HIS A 412 19.75 32.75 57.69
CA HIS A 412 20.80 33.76 57.91
C HIS A 412 20.28 35.01 58.64
N LEU A 413 19.11 35.53 58.25
CA LEU A 413 18.50 36.71 58.90
C LEU A 413 18.28 36.54 60.41
N ILE A 414 18.04 35.33 60.90
CA ILE A 414 17.82 35.03 62.32
C ILE A 414 19.09 34.50 62.98
N HIS A 415 19.82 33.64 62.29
CA HIS A 415 21.04 32.99 62.76
C HIS A 415 22.16 34.00 63.03
N ASP A 416 22.45 34.89 62.09
CA ASP A 416 23.64 35.75 62.19
C ASP A 416 23.54 36.74 63.37
N PRO A 417 22.40 37.39 63.65
CA PRO A 417 22.21 38.19 64.86
C PRO A 417 22.28 37.36 66.17
N LEU A 418 21.69 36.15 66.20
CA LEU A 418 21.75 35.28 67.38
C LEU A 418 23.17 34.75 67.63
N ALA A 419 23.93 34.47 66.58
CA ALA A 419 25.32 34.04 66.66
C ALA A 419 26.25 35.18 67.12
N ALA A 420 25.96 36.42 66.71
CA ALA A 420 26.68 37.61 67.17
C ALA A 420 26.49 37.91 68.67
N LEU A 421 25.34 37.56 69.25
CA LEU A 421 25.09 37.64 70.70
C LEU A 421 25.88 36.57 71.50
N GLY A 422 26.18 35.42 70.89
CA GLY A 422 27.04 34.39 71.46
C GLY A 422 26.52 33.82 72.80
N CYS A 423 27.33 33.98 73.85
CA CYS A 423 27.00 33.54 75.22
C CYS A 423 26.71 34.70 76.18
N GLU A 424 26.56 35.92 75.67
CA GLU A 424 26.21 37.09 76.48
C GLU A 424 24.71 37.10 76.84
N GLU A 425 24.35 37.76 77.93
CA GLU A 425 22.95 37.91 78.33
C GLU A 425 22.24 38.83 77.33
N ALA A 426 21.04 38.45 76.88
CA ALA A 426 20.34 39.19 75.84
C ALA A 426 20.00 40.61 76.31
N PRO A 427 20.25 41.67 75.51
CA PRO A 427 20.03 43.06 75.92
C PRO A 427 18.62 43.30 76.46
N GLN A 428 18.48 44.13 77.51
CA GLN A 428 17.16 44.49 78.01
C GLN A 428 16.57 45.65 77.17
N PRO A 429 15.34 45.54 76.64
CA PRO A 429 14.79 46.53 75.69
C PRO A 429 14.66 47.96 76.22
N TRP A 430 14.63 48.13 77.54
CA TRP A 430 14.50 49.41 78.24
C TRP A 430 15.84 49.99 78.71
N GLU A 431 16.96 49.27 78.55
CA GLU A 431 18.30 49.79 78.83
C GLU A 431 18.83 50.57 77.63
N ALA A 432 18.42 51.84 77.53
CA ALA A 432 19.01 52.77 76.59
C ALA A 432 20.52 52.90 76.83
N SER A 433 21.34 52.62 75.81
CA SER A 433 22.79 52.64 75.92
C SER A 433 23.32 54.05 76.24
N ASN A 434 23.63 54.28 77.51
CA ASN A 434 24.22 55.54 77.97
C ASN A 434 25.68 55.66 77.48
N GLY A 435 25.86 56.26 76.30
CA GLY A 435 27.07 56.97 75.87
C GLY A 435 28.38 56.16 75.83
N GLY A 436 28.67 55.53 74.68
CA GLY A 436 29.94 54.84 74.43
C GLY A 436 30.42 54.99 72.99
N GLN A 437 31.08 56.11 72.68
CA GLN A 437 31.66 56.36 71.36
C GLN A 437 32.91 55.49 71.15
N LEU A 438 32.76 54.35 70.45
CA LEU A 438 33.89 53.54 69.97
C LEU A 438 33.91 53.53 68.44
N ASN A 439 34.99 54.08 67.88
CA ASN A 439 35.27 54.03 66.45
C ASN A 439 35.45 52.58 66.00
N GLY A 440 34.62 52.14 65.06
CA GLY A 440 34.81 50.94 64.27
C GLY A 440 34.19 51.18 62.91
N ASP A 441 35.04 51.43 61.90
CA ASP A 441 34.61 51.72 60.52
C ASP A 441 34.11 50.43 59.85
N ALA A 442 32.93 49.97 60.28
CA ALA A 442 32.22 48.81 59.78
C ALA A 442 30.89 49.29 59.21
N GLY A 443 30.98 49.95 58.05
CA GLY A 443 29.82 50.44 57.31
C GLY A 443 28.92 49.31 56.83
N PHE A 444 28.07 48.79 57.72
CA PHE A 444 26.75 48.25 57.40
C PHE A 444 25.85 49.40 56.91
N ARG A 445 26.27 50.05 55.81
CA ARG A 445 25.30 50.53 54.84
C ARG A 445 24.45 49.31 54.52
N SER A 446 23.13 49.42 54.65
CA SER A 446 22.21 48.46 54.06
C SER A 446 22.64 48.26 52.61
N LYS A 447 23.31 47.15 52.32
CA LYS A 447 23.27 46.55 50.99
C LYS A 447 21.79 46.31 50.81
N SER A 448 21.18 47.19 50.02
CA SER A 448 19.74 47.22 49.84
C SER A 448 19.22 45.81 49.66
N LEU A 449 18.04 45.52 50.20
CA LEU A 449 17.33 44.25 49.94
C LEU A 449 17.10 44.04 48.42
N LEU A 450 17.31 45.09 47.61
CA LEU A 450 17.36 45.09 46.15
C LEU A 450 18.70 44.58 45.54
N SER A 451 19.74 44.29 46.32
CA SER A 451 21.01 43.68 45.83
C SER A 451 20.99 42.15 45.85
N LEU A 452 19.82 41.56 45.63
CA LEU A 452 19.71 40.17 45.19
C LEU A 452 20.39 40.03 43.82
N ASN A 453 21.64 39.58 43.83
CA ASN A 453 22.37 39.18 42.63
C ASN A 453 21.56 38.13 41.87
N PHE A 454 20.91 38.55 40.78
CA PHE A 454 20.24 37.68 39.80
C PHE A 454 21.27 36.90 38.93
N ALA A 455 22.38 36.50 39.54
CA ALA A 455 23.52 35.82 38.93
C ALA A 455 23.48 34.29 39.10
N GLY A 456 22.61 33.77 39.98
CA GLY A 456 22.48 32.33 40.26
C GLY A 456 21.70 31.53 39.21
N LEU A 457 20.88 32.18 38.38
CA LEU A 457 20.07 31.54 37.32
C LEU A 457 20.77 31.56 35.95
N LYS A 458 22.06 31.19 35.93
CA LYS A 458 22.76 30.79 34.70
C LYS A 458 23.00 29.27 34.69
N SER A 459 21.91 28.51 34.63
CA SER A 459 21.98 27.10 34.23
C SER A 459 22.24 27.00 32.72
N ASN A 460 23.21 26.18 32.36
CA ASN A 460 23.76 26.01 31.00
C ASN A 460 22.75 25.86 29.85
N SER A 461 23.21 26.24 28.65
CA SER A 461 22.56 26.07 27.33
C SER A 461 21.52 27.11 26.91
N LEU A 462 21.97 28.29 26.50
CA LEU A 462 21.53 28.92 25.24
C LEU A 462 22.71 29.58 24.51
N LEU A 463 22.52 29.79 23.20
CA LEU A 463 23.58 29.96 22.20
C LEU A 463 24.25 31.34 22.21
N SER A 464 25.51 31.36 21.77
CA SER A 464 26.26 32.57 21.41
C SER A 464 25.59 33.31 20.26
N LEU A 465 25.15 34.55 20.50
CA LEU A 465 24.92 35.55 19.47
C LEU A 465 25.71 36.82 19.82
N ASN A 466 26.69 37.15 18.99
CA ASN A 466 27.45 38.39 19.09
C ASN A 466 26.56 39.56 18.65
N PHE A 467 26.39 40.57 19.50
CA PHE A 467 25.77 41.83 19.12
C PHE A 467 26.81 42.94 19.13
N LEU A 468 27.28 43.33 17.95
CA LEU A 468 28.14 44.50 17.77
C LEU A 468 27.28 45.75 17.66
N GLY A 469 27.42 46.63 18.65
CA GLY A 469 27.06 48.05 18.72
C GLY A 469 25.96 48.62 17.82
N LEU A 470 24.99 49.28 18.45
CA LEU A 470 24.53 50.56 17.92
C LEU A 470 24.35 51.61 19.03
N GLN A 471 24.58 52.87 18.65
CA GLN A 471 24.79 54.00 19.54
C GLN A 471 23.47 54.71 19.87
N GLN A 472 23.45 55.39 21.02
CA GLN A 472 22.31 56.18 21.49
C GLN A 472 21.83 57.19 20.44
N HIS A 473 20.52 57.30 20.26
CA HIS A 473 19.90 58.59 19.95
C HIS A 473 18.57 58.75 20.68
N THR A 474 18.51 59.77 21.52
CA THR A 474 17.29 60.20 22.23
C THR A 474 16.32 60.86 21.27
N ARG A 475 15.04 60.51 21.34
CA ARG A 475 13.98 61.49 21.10
C ARG A 475 12.73 61.17 21.92
N THR A 476 12.31 62.18 22.67
CA THR A 476 11.00 62.23 23.33
C THR A 476 9.90 62.29 22.29
N ASP A 477 8.77 61.64 22.55
CA ASP A 477 7.48 62.31 22.53
C ASP A 477 6.47 61.54 23.38
N SER A 478 5.62 62.28 24.09
CA SER A 478 4.59 61.77 24.99
C SER A 478 3.30 61.46 24.24
N LEU A 479 2.48 60.51 24.74
CA LEU A 479 1.11 60.80 25.23
C LEU A 479 0.33 59.55 25.69
N SER A 480 -0.36 59.72 26.83
CA SER A 480 -1.66 59.13 27.19
C SER A 480 -1.83 57.60 27.32
N LEU A 481 -1.50 57.09 28.51
CA LEU A 481 -2.20 55.94 29.12
C LEU A 481 -3.71 56.22 29.26
N LYS A 482 -4.58 55.29 28.79
CA LYS A 482 -5.94 55.11 29.35
C LYS A 482 -6.54 53.72 29.07
N SER A 483 -6.48 52.90 30.11
CA SER A 483 -7.45 51.88 30.53
C SER A 483 -8.07 50.92 29.49
N ARG A 484 -7.80 49.61 29.67
CA ARG A 484 -8.84 48.57 29.53
C ARG A 484 -8.50 47.28 30.29
N SER A 485 -8.90 47.25 31.57
CA SER A 485 -8.77 46.09 32.45
C SER A 485 -10.13 45.66 33.00
N SER A 486 -10.78 44.67 32.39
CA SER A 486 -11.88 43.88 33.01
C SER A 486 -12.41 42.77 32.09
N ALA A 487 -11.90 41.53 32.21
CA ALA A 487 -12.58 40.30 31.72
C ALA A 487 -11.93 38.97 32.18
N ILE A 488 -11.27 38.89 33.36
CA ILE A 488 -10.76 37.60 33.89
C ILE A 488 -11.10 37.45 35.38
N LYS A 489 -12.40 37.30 35.69
CA LYS A 489 -12.91 36.72 36.94
C LYS A 489 -14.31 36.15 36.69
N GLU A 490 -14.39 34.89 36.30
CA GLU A 490 -15.49 33.92 36.57
C GLU A 490 -15.27 32.69 35.68
N LEU A 491 -14.71 31.58 36.20
CA LEU A 491 -14.91 30.23 35.63
C LEU A 491 -14.49 29.05 36.55
N LEU A 492 -14.43 29.25 37.87
CA LEU A 492 -14.17 28.16 38.83
C LEU A 492 -15.06 28.23 40.10
N ARG A 493 -16.34 27.86 39.97
CA ARG A 493 -17.07 27.23 41.09
C ARG A 493 -18.26 26.36 40.64
N LYS A 494 -18.23 25.08 41.02
CA LYS A 494 -19.37 24.16 41.19
C LYS A 494 -19.49 23.88 42.72
N PRO A 495 -20.64 23.48 43.31
CA PRO A 495 -21.35 22.22 43.02
C PRO A 495 -22.90 22.21 43.16
N PHE A 496 -23.49 21.01 42.94
CA PHE A 496 -24.84 20.46 43.28
C PHE A 496 -25.88 21.37 44.00
N ASN A 497 -27.21 21.27 43.76
CA ASN A 497 -28.01 20.04 43.67
C ASN A 497 -29.49 20.21 43.18
N ARG A 498 -30.06 19.16 42.56
CA ARG A 498 -31.46 18.64 42.68
C ARG A 498 -32.72 19.53 42.39
N SER A 499 -33.55 19.13 41.41
CA SER A 499 -34.91 18.52 41.63
C SER A 499 -35.97 18.76 40.51
N LYS A 500 -36.47 17.68 39.87
CA LYS A 500 -37.85 17.45 39.29
C LYS A 500 -38.37 18.44 38.22
N ASN A 501 -39.15 18.13 37.18
CA ASN A 501 -39.80 16.95 36.55
C ASN A 501 -39.95 17.32 35.04
N SER A 502 -40.36 16.52 34.05
CA SER A 502 -40.80 15.12 33.80
C SER A 502 -40.57 14.86 32.28
N ALA A 503 -40.88 13.75 31.60
CA ALA A 503 -41.74 12.58 31.80
C ALA A 503 -41.09 11.30 31.22
N SER A 504 -41.70 10.13 31.49
CA SER A 504 -41.08 8.80 31.32
C SER A 504 -41.32 8.11 29.96
N PRO A 505 -40.61 7.01 29.65
CA PRO A 505 -40.51 6.42 28.30
C PRO A 505 -41.12 4.98 28.24
N VAL A 506 -40.59 4.17 27.31
CA VAL A 506 -40.62 2.68 27.19
C VAL A 506 -41.54 2.11 26.11
N SER A 507 -40.98 1.24 25.27
CA SER A 507 -41.69 0.19 24.53
C SER A 507 -40.75 -0.99 24.24
N THR A 508 -41.16 -2.20 24.63
CA THR A 508 -40.67 -3.50 24.11
C THR A 508 -41.89 -4.45 24.02
N PRO A 509 -41.72 -5.68 23.49
CA PRO A 509 -42.25 -6.14 22.20
C PRO A 509 -43.71 -6.65 22.25
N PRO A 510 -44.31 -7.02 21.09
CA PRO A 510 -44.48 -8.47 20.84
C PRO A 510 -44.48 -8.93 19.36
N THR A 511 -44.47 -10.25 19.16
CA THR A 511 -44.88 -11.03 17.96
C THR A 511 -46.15 -11.87 18.35
N PRO A 512 -46.83 -12.66 17.49
CA PRO A 512 -46.88 -12.77 16.01
C PRO A 512 -48.35 -12.65 15.47
N THR A 513 -48.65 -13.19 14.26
CA THR A 513 -49.98 -13.41 13.58
C THR A 513 -50.10 -12.64 12.24
N ARG A 514 -50.67 -13.11 11.11
CA ARG A 514 -51.00 -14.45 10.53
C ARG A 514 -51.47 -14.21 9.07
N ALA A 515 -51.14 -15.14 8.16
CA ALA A 515 -51.76 -15.46 6.85
C ALA A 515 -52.34 -14.35 5.92
N ASN A 516 -51.90 -14.36 4.65
CA ASN A 516 -52.68 -14.87 3.51
C ASN A 516 -51.74 -14.98 2.27
N THR A 517 -51.72 -16.11 1.55
CA THR A 517 -52.42 -16.37 0.26
C THR A 517 -51.89 -15.45 -0.85
N GLU A 518 -51.35 -15.91 -1.98
CA GLU A 518 -51.96 -16.84 -2.95
C GLU A 518 -51.00 -17.82 -3.66
N GLU A 519 -51.61 -18.76 -4.39
CA GLU A 519 -51.03 -19.89 -5.14
C GLU A 519 -50.31 -19.44 -6.44
N ARG A 520 -49.45 -20.21 -7.12
CA ARG A 520 -49.88 -21.34 -7.98
C ARG A 520 -48.70 -22.12 -8.62
N ASN A 521 -48.42 -23.28 -8.01
CA ASN A 521 -48.57 -24.63 -8.60
C ASN A 521 -47.83 -25.08 -9.89
N GLN A 522 -47.41 -26.36 -9.85
CA GLN A 522 -47.07 -27.32 -10.93
C GLN A 522 -45.67 -27.29 -11.59
N LEU A 523 -45.10 -28.41 -12.09
CA LEU A 523 -45.02 -29.83 -11.66
C LEU A 523 -44.22 -30.63 -12.75
N GLY A 524 -43.69 -31.82 -12.42
CA GLY A 524 -43.02 -32.73 -13.38
C GLY A 524 -41.49 -32.71 -13.26
N ASP A 525 -40.73 -33.70 -12.79
CA ASP A 525 -40.90 -35.12 -12.41
C ASP A 525 -40.17 -36.15 -13.32
N THR A 526 -39.47 -37.06 -12.63
CA THR A 526 -38.92 -38.40 -12.98
C THR A 526 -38.10 -38.75 -14.25
N GLY A 527 -37.02 -39.52 -14.00
CA GLY A 527 -36.48 -40.59 -14.87
C GLY A 527 -35.14 -40.30 -15.59
N SER A 528 -34.14 -41.19 -15.74
CA SER A 528 -33.57 -42.31 -14.94
C SER A 528 -32.52 -43.04 -15.83
N LEU A 529 -31.24 -43.05 -15.40
CA LEU A 529 -30.15 -44.06 -15.54
C LEU A 529 -29.92 -44.93 -16.81
N ASN A 530 -28.61 -45.24 -17.04
CA ASN A 530 -27.94 -46.32 -17.84
C ASN A 530 -27.10 -45.80 -19.05
N ASP A 531 -25.89 -46.31 -19.39
CA ASP A 531 -24.92 -47.19 -18.68
C ASP A 531 -23.46 -47.09 -19.25
N THR A 532 -22.46 -47.50 -18.45
CA THR A 532 -21.06 -47.96 -18.70
C THR A 532 -20.17 -47.59 -19.93
N SER A 533 -18.98 -47.05 -19.60
CA SER A 533 -17.60 -47.63 -19.78
C SER A 533 -16.61 -47.22 -20.91
N HIS A 534 -15.35 -46.99 -20.49
CA HIS A 534 -14.03 -46.91 -21.20
C HIS A 534 -13.87 -45.92 -22.38
N ASP A 535 -12.73 -45.25 -22.63
CA ASP A 535 -11.41 -45.25 -21.96
C ASP A 535 -10.67 -43.89 -22.11
N LEU A 536 -9.50 -43.77 -21.47
CA LEU A 536 -8.70 -42.53 -21.35
C LEU A 536 -8.00 -42.04 -22.63
N MET A 537 -8.04 -40.73 -22.93
CA MET A 537 -6.83 -39.86 -22.90
C MET A 537 -7.12 -38.37 -23.19
N HIS A 538 -6.42 -37.50 -22.45
CA HIS A 538 -6.14 -36.06 -22.67
C HIS A 538 -7.26 -35.11 -23.14
N THR A 539 -7.72 -34.28 -22.21
CA THR A 539 -8.33 -32.96 -22.49
C THR A 539 -7.66 -31.88 -21.64
N ASP A 540 -7.36 -30.75 -22.26
CA ASP A 540 -6.64 -29.60 -21.69
C ASP A 540 -7.40 -28.76 -20.65
N ASP A 541 -6.68 -27.79 -20.06
CA ASP A 541 -7.14 -26.42 -19.81
C ASP A 541 -8.60 -26.20 -19.35
N LEU A 542 -8.91 -26.49 -18.08
CA LEU A 542 -10.13 -25.98 -17.44
C LEU A 542 -10.03 -25.85 -15.90
N ALA A 543 -8.96 -25.19 -15.39
CA ALA A 543 -8.78 -24.99 -13.94
C ALA A 543 -8.46 -23.53 -13.49
N GLN A 544 -8.11 -22.60 -14.37
CA GLN A 544 -7.87 -21.20 -14.00
C GLN A 544 -9.16 -20.36 -13.97
N ALA A 545 -10.09 -20.77 -13.09
CA ALA A 545 -11.39 -20.10 -12.92
C ALA A 545 -11.89 -20.06 -11.46
N ASN A 546 -11.00 -19.88 -10.49
CA ASN A 546 -11.33 -19.35 -9.15
C ASN A 546 -10.05 -18.83 -8.48
N GLY A 547 -10.02 -17.54 -8.09
CA GLY A 547 -8.87 -16.88 -7.48
C GLY A 547 -8.60 -17.26 -6.02
N VAL A 548 -8.57 -18.56 -5.72
CA VAL A 548 -8.09 -19.12 -4.44
C VAL A 548 -6.67 -19.60 -4.68
N PRO A 549 -5.65 -19.15 -3.93
CA PRO A 549 -4.33 -19.75 -3.97
C PRO A 549 -4.43 -21.24 -3.67
N GLU A 550 -4.09 -22.06 -4.66
CA GLU A 550 -4.04 -23.51 -4.49
C GLU A 550 -2.95 -23.86 -3.49
N LEU A 551 -3.26 -24.73 -2.54
CA LEU A 551 -2.30 -25.18 -1.54
C LEU A 551 -1.37 -26.17 -2.23
N ILE A 552 -0.12 -25.77 -2.43
CA ILE A 552 0.91 -26.61 -3.07
C ILE A 552 1.72 -27.27 -1.95
N TYR A 553 1.86 -28.59 -2.00
CA TYR A 553 2.79 -29.32 -1.14
C TYR A 553 4.23 -28.87 -1.42
N ASP A 554 4.92 -28.46 -0.38
CA ASP A 554 6.28 -27.96 -0.43
C ASP A 554 7.07 -28.59 0.73
N PRO A 555 7.81 -29.69 0.48
CA PRO A 555 8.46 -30.48 1.54
C PRO A 555 9.63 -29.74 2.21
N ASP A 556 10.14 -28.68 1.59
CA ASP A 556 11.19 -27.83 2.15
C ASP A 556 10.63 -26.71 3.06
N ARG A 557 9.30 -26.59 3.18
CA ARG A 557 8.64 -25.52 3.95
C ARG A 557 8.27 -25.96 5.37
N CYS A 558 8.75 -25.22 6.37
CA CYS A 558 8.37 -25.42 7.76
C CYS A 558 6.95 -24.92 8.05
N LEU A 559 6.28 -25.49 9.07
CA LEU A 559 4.93 -25.08 9.48
C LEU A 559 4.82 -23.58 9.82
N GLU A 560 5.89 -23.00 10.36
CA GLU A 560 5.97 -21.58 10.74
C GLU A 560 5.92 -20.65 9.53
N ASP A 561 6.35 -21.11 8.34
CA ASP A 561 6.34 -20.38 7.07
C ASP A 561 5.03 -20.57 6.29
N GLU A 562 4.11 -21.40 6.79
CA GLU A 562 2.83 -21.62 6.11
C GLU A 562 1.89 -20.44 6.28
N GLN A 563 1.45 -19.86 5.17
CA GLN A 563 0.64 -18.63 5.18
C GLN A 563 -0.70 -18.80 5.94
N TRP A 564 -1.21 -20.03 6.04
CA TRP A 564 -2.44 -20.41 6.77
C TRP A 564 -2.22 -20.76 8.25
N PHE A 565 -0.97 -20.72 8.71
CA PHE A 565 -0.58 -20.87 10.11
C PHE A 565 -0.41 -19.49 10.77
N HIS A 566 -1.01 -19.31 11.96
CA HIS A 566 -1.11 -18.01 12.63
C HIS A 566 -0.36 -17.96 13.98
N GLY A 567 0.46 -18.97 14.29
CA GLY A 567 1.14 -19.07 15.59
C GLY A 567 0.15 -19.05 16.78
N VAL A 568 0.55 -18.44 17.89
CA VAL A 568 -0.27 -18.35 19.12
C VAL A 568 -1.42 -17.34 18.95
N LEU A 569 -2.60 -17.83 18.57
CA LEU A 569 -3.78 -17.01 18.31
C LEU A 569 -4.94 -17.37 19.27
N PRO A 570 -5.47 -16.43 20.09
CA PRO A 570 -6.56 -16.72 21.03
C PRO A 570 -7.89 -17.07 20.36
N ARG A 571 -8.68 -17.94 21.00
CA ARG A 571 -9.98 -18.41 20.48
C ARG A 571 -10.94 -17.27 20.09
N ASP A 572 -10.99 -16.21 20.89
CA ASP A 572 -11.89 -15.08 20.66
C ASP A 572 -11.50 -14.24 19.43
N GLU A 573 -10.24 -14.29 19.01
CA GLU A 573 -9.75 -13.58 17.83
C GLU A 573 -10.00 -14.40 16.56
N VAL A 574 -9.75 -15.71 16.62
CA VAL A 574 -10.15 -16.69 15.60
C VAL A 574 -11.63 -16.57 15.23
N GLN A 575 -12.50 -16.35 16.23
CA GLN A 575 -13.94 -16.17 16.01
C GLN A 575 -14.32 -14.87 15.28
N ARG A 576 -13.45 -13.84 15.32
CA ARG A 576 -13.64 -12.59 14.54
C ARG A 576 -13.09 -12.72 13.12
N LEU A 577 -12.02 -13.50 12.94
CA LEU A 577 -11.33 -13.66 11.66
C LEU A 577 -12.07 -14.61 10.70
N LEU A 578 -12.57 -15.74 11.22
CA LEU A 578 -13.32 -16.71 10.41
C LEU A 578 -14.79 -16.26 10.27
N VAL A 579 -15.14 -15.66 9.14
CA VAL A 579 -16.44 -15.01 8.94
C VAL A 579 -17.42 -15.88 8.15
N ASN A 580 -16.96 -16.53 7.08
CA ASN A 580 -17.79 -17.30 6.16
C ASN A 580 -17.68 -18.81 6.45
N ASP A 581 -18.73 -19.56 6.18
CA ASP A 581 -18.68 -21.01 6.30
C ASP A 581 -17.72 -21.60 5.24
N GLY A 582 -16.73 -22.36 5.71
CA GLY A 582 -15.62 -22.87 4.91
C GLY A 582 -14.29 -22.12 5.11
N ASP A 583 -14.30 -20.94 5.75
CA ASP A 583 -13.08 -20.25 6.18
C ASP A 583 -12.37 -21.07 7.27
N TYR A 584 -11.05 -21.25 7.16
CA TYR A 584 -10.25 -21.93 8.19
C TYR A 584 -8.84 -21.35 8.36
N LEU A 585 -8.22 -21.63 9.51
CA LEU A 585 -6.81 -21.37 9.80
C LEU A 585 -6.26 -22.42 10.77
N VAL A 586 -4.93 -22.54 10.84
CA VAL A 586 -4.25 -23.33 11.88
C VAL A 586 -3.54 -22.39 12.84
N ARG A 587 -3.58 -22.71 14.13
CA ARG A 587 -2.99 -21.92 15.21
C ARG A 587 -2.41 -22.81 16.30
N GLU A 588 -1.53 -22.25 17.10
CA GLU A 588 -1.18 -22.82 18.39
C GLU A 588 -2.17 -22.39 19.48
N THR A 589 -2.32 -23.25 20.47
CA THR A 589 -3.01 -22.93 21.72
C THR A 589 -2.23 -23.56 22.87
N THR A 590 -2.02 -22.81 23.95
CA THR A 590 -1.54 -23.36 25.22
C THR A 590 -2.72 -23.85 26.04
N ARG A 591 -2.67 -25.10 26.50
CA ARG A 591 -3.66 -25.69 27.41
C ARG A 591 -2.94 -26.65 28.35
N ASN A 592 -3.12 -26.49 29.66
CA ASN A 592 -2.46 -27.29 30.69
C ASN A 592 -0.92 -27.30 30.54
N GLU A 593 -0.32 -26.15 30.28
CA GLU A 593 1.14 -25.95 30.11
C GLU A 593 1.77 -26.60 28.85
N GLU A 594 0.99 -27.34 28.05
CA GLU A 594 1.41 -27.89 26.75
C GLU A 594 0.98 -26.98 25.57
N GLN A 595 1.84 -26.85 24.56
CA GLN A 595 1.50 -26.25 23.26
C GLN A 595 0.82 -27.31 22.38
N GLN A 596 -0.33 -26.95 21.81
CA GLN A 596 -1.12 -27.83 20.93
C GLN A 596 -1.50 -27.11 19.64
N ILE A 597 -1.31 -27.79 18.50
CA ILE A 597 -1.74 -27.28 17.19
C ILE A 597 -3.24 -27.52 17.00
N VAL A 598 -3.95 -26.50 16.53
CA VAL A 598 -5.42 -26.50 16.41
C VAL A 598 -5.86 -25.95 15.06
N LEU A 599 -6.50 -26.80 14.25
CA LEU A 599 -7.28 -26.37 13.09
C LEU A 599 -8.57 -25.71 13.58
N SER A 600 -8.82 -24.47 13.16
CA SER A 600 -10.03 -23.73 13.48
C SER A 600 -10.79 -23.40 12.20
N VAL A 601 -12.08 -23.74 12.14
CA VAL A 601 -12.93 -23.59 10.95
C VAL A 601 -14.28 -22.99 11.33
N ARG A 602 -14.82 -22.16 10.44
CA ARG A 602 -16.19 -21.66 10.53
C ARG A 602 -17.11 -22.58 9.72
N TRP A 603 -18.10 -23.19 10.37
CA TRP A 603 -19.09 -24.05 9.70
C TRP A 603 -20.39 -24.10 10.52
N THR A 604 -21.32 -23.20 10.22
CA THR A 604 -22.51 -22.75 10.99
C THR A 604 -22.21 -22.16 12.37
N SER A 605 -21.18 -22.69 13.04
CA SER A 605 -20.55 -22.24 14.27
C SER A 605 -19.03 -22.40 14.14
N HIS A 606 -18.27 -21.73 15.00
CA HIS A 606 -16.81 -21.90 15.03
C HIS A 606 -16.42 -23.20 15.73
N LYS A 607 -15.70 -24.06 15.02
CA LYS A 607 -15.26 -25.38 15.47
C LYS A 607 -13.74 -25.43 15.50
N HIS A 608 -13.20 -26.15 16.48
CA HIS A 608 -11.77 -26.22 16.73
C HIS A 608 -11.38 -27.68 16.93
N PHE A 609 -10.39 -28.15 16.17
CA PHE A 609 -9.92 -29.52 16.15
C PHE A 609 -8.44 -29.52 16.55
N ILE A 610 -8.14 -30.15 17.67
CA ILE A 610 -6.75 -30.34 18.13
C ILE A 610 -6.14 -31.44 17.26
N VAL A 611 -4.96 -31.15 16.68
CA VAL A 611 -4.16 -32.14 15.97
C VAL A 611 -3.58 -33.12 17.00
N GLN A 612 -3.84 -34.40 16.83
CA GLN A 612 -3.26 -35.45 17.67
C GLN A 612 -1.95 -35.95 17.06
N THR A 613 -0.92 -36.12 17.88
CA THR A 613 0.31 -36.84 17.50
C THR A 613 0.18 -38.29 17.93
N THR A 614 0.45 -39.23 17.02
CA THR A 614 0.46 -40.67 17.31
C THR A 614 1.77 -41.10 18.00
N PRO A 615 1.83 -42.29 18.64
CA PRO A 615 3.08 -42.81 19.22
C PRO A 615 4.23 -42.90 18.21
N GLU A 616 3.90 -43.05 16.92
CA GLU A 616 4.83 -43.12 15.79
C GLU A 616 5.21 -41.72 15.23
N GLY A 617 4.84 -40.63 15.91
CA GLY A 617 5.19 -39.26 15.55
C GLY A 617 4.37 -38.61 14.43
N HIS A 618 3.32 -39.28 13.93
CA HIS A 618 2.49 -38.78 12.83
C HIS A 618 1.30 -37.97 13.34
N TYR A 619 0.75 -37.06 12.51
CA TYR A 619 -0.32 -36.13 12.86
C TYR A 619 -1.69 -36.56 12.31
N ARG A 620 -2.76 -36.45 13.11
CA ARG A 620 -4.14 -36.76 12.67
C ARG A 620 -5.23 -35.96 13.38
N PHE A 621 -6.43 -35.99 12.81
CA PHE A 621 -7.70 -35.71 13.51
C PHE A 621 -8.40 -37.03 13.87
N GLU A 622 -9.62 -37.28 13.38
CA GLU A 622 -10.30 -38.58 13.44
C GLU A 622 -10.15 -39.30 12.09
N GLY A 623 -9.05 -40.03 11.88
CA GLY A 623 -8.78 -40.67 10.58
C GLY A 623 -7.32 -41.13 10.39
N PRO A 624 -6.84 -41.24 9.13
CA PRO A 624 -5.45 -41.58 8.82
C PRO A 624 -4.47 -40.56 9.41
N ALA A 625 -3.23 -41.00 9.64
CA ALA A 625 -2.16 -40.18 10.17
C ALA A 625 -1.11 -39.86 9.10
N PHE A 626 -0.59 -38.63 9.13
CA PHE A 626 0.31 -38.08 8.12
C PHE A 626 1.64 -37.66 8.74
N PRO A 627 2.78 -37.83 8.03
CA PRO A 627 4.09 -37.37 8.50
C PRO A 627 4.14 -35.89 8.85
N THR A 628 3.42 -35.03 8.11
CA THR A 628 3.43 -33.57 8.31
C THR A 628 2.03 -33.00 8.53
N ILE A 629 1.95 -31.86 9.22
CA ILE A 629 0.70 -31.11 9.38
C ILE A 629 0.26 -30.50 8.03
N GLN A 630 1.21 -30.17 7.16
CA GLN A 630 0.95 -29.71 5.78
C GLN A 630 0.15 -30.77 5.00
N GLU A 631 0.60 -32.04 4.99
CA GLU A 631 -0.11 -33.16 4.35
C GLU A 631 -1.50 -33.40 4.97
N LEU A 632 -1.62 -33.34 6.29
CA LEU A 632 -2.91 -33.46 6.98
C LEU A 632 -3.92 -32.39 6.53
N ILE A 633 -3.48 -31.14 6.35
CA ILE A 633 -4.34 -30.02 5.90
C ILE A 633 -4.64 -30.12 4.39
N LEU A 634 -3.65 -30.47 3.55
CA LEU A 634 -3.82 -30.67 2.11
C LEU A 634 -4.83 -31.78 1.81
N HIS A 635 -4.67 -32.95 2.46
CA HIS A 635 -5.59 -34.08 2.34
C HIS A 635 -7.02 -33.68 2.72
N GLN A 636 -7.18 -32.84 3.74
CA GLN A 636 -8.47 -32.34 4.22
C GLN A 636 -9.07 -31.20 3.36
N GLY A 637 -8.26 -30.54 2.52
CA GLY A 637 -8.63 -29.35 1.74
C GLY A 637 -8.89 -29.58 0.24
N GLN A 638 -8.14 -30.47 -0.42
CA GLN A 638 -8.19 -30.64 -1.89
C GLN A 638 -8.76 -32.00 -2.36
N GLY A 639 -8.42 -33.10 -1.66
CA GLY A 639 -8.64 -34.45 -2.21
C GLY A 639 -9.99 -35.10 -1.87
N CYS A 640 -10.62 -34.74 -0.75
CA CYS A 640 -11.77 -35.47 -0.23
C CYS A 640 -12.77 -34.57 0.49
N LYS A 641 -14.04 -34.60 0.05
CA LYS A 641 -15.20 -34.05 0.79
C LYS A 641 -15.56 -34.92 2.02
N LEU A 642 -14.56 -35.41 2.73
CA LEU A 642 -14.72 -36.24 3.94
C LEU A 642 -14.70 -35.33 5.16
N PRO A 643 -15.69 -35.42 6.07
CA PRO A 643 -15.82 -34.46 7.14
C PRO A 643 -14.82 -34.70 8.26
N VAL A 644 -14.28 -33.62 8.83
CA VAL A 644 -13.31 -33.63 9.96
C VAL A 644 -13.78 -34.45 11.17
N LYS A 645 -15.10 -34.69 11.27
CA LYS A 645 -15.72 -35.77 12.07
C LYS A 645 -16.85 -36.40 11.29
N THR A 646 -16.98 -37.72 11.34
CA THR A 646 -17.89 -38.56 10.52
C THR A 646 -19.37 -38.13 10.56
N ASN A 647 -19.81 -37.45 11.62
CA ASN A 647 -21.21 -37.06 11.83
C ASN A 647 -21.54 -35.58 11.54
N VAL A 648 -20.63 -34.77 10.97
CA VAL A 648 -20.79 -33.29 10.98
C VAL A 648 -20.65 -32.59 9.61
N GLY A 649 -20.24 -33.28 8.54
CA GLY A 649 -20.30 -32.72 7.17
C GLY A 649 -19.47 -31.45 6.92
N ILE A 650 -18.36 -31.25 7.64
CA ILE A 650 -17.55 -30.02 7.58
C ILE A 650 -16.54 -30.13 6.44
N THR A 651 -16.55 -29.16 5.51
CA THR A 651 -15.58 -29.07 4.41
C THR A 651 -14.70 -27.84 4.58
N LEU A 652 -13.39 -27.95 4.32
CA LEU A 652 -12.49 -26.81 4.26
C LEU A 652 -12.55 -26.21 2.86
N PHE A 653 -12.79 -24.90 2.73
CA PHE A 653 -12.86 -24.23 1.42
C PHE A 653 -11.84 -23.10 1.24
N PHE A 654 -11.63 -22.27 2.26
CA PHE A 654 -10.81 -21.07 2.15
C PHE A 654 -9.81 -20.95 3.31
N PRO A 655 -8.50 -21.18 3.08
CA PRO A 655 -7.48 -20.85 4.06
C PRO A 655 -7.41 -19.32 4.26
N LEU A 656 -7.43 -18.86 5.51
CA LEU A 656 -7.11 -17.48 5.83
C LEU A 656 -5.60 -17.29 5.91
N PHE A 657 -5.06 -16.54 4.96
CA PHE A 657 -3.65 -16.17 4.96
C PHE A 657 -3.37 -14.98 5.90
N GLY A 658 -2.27 -15.04 6.65
CA GLY A 658 -1.91 -14.05 7.69
C GLY A 658 -1.94 -12.59 7.23
N ASN A 659 -1.66 -12.34 5.95
CA ASN A 659 -1.65 -11.01 5.31
C ASN A 659 -3.02 -10.29 5.32
N ARG A 660 -4.11 -10.92 5.78
CA ARG A 660 -5.43 -10.27 5.97
C ARG A 660 -5.65 -9.63 7.35
N LEU A 661 -4.73 -9.81 8.30
CA LEU A 661 -4.91 -9.33 9.68
C LEU A 661 -4.96 -7.79 9.80
N GLU A 662 -4.25 -7.05 8.94
CA GLU A 662 -4.17 -5.58 9.01
C GLU A 662 -5.51 -4.85 8.75
N CYS A 663 -6.46 -5.46 8.04
CA CYS A 663 -7.74 -4.82 7.74
C CYS A 663 -8.82 -5.03 8.81
N ALA A 664 -8.71 -6.05 9.66
CA ALA A 664 -9.80 -6.45 10.56
C ALA A 664 -9.86 -5.64 11.88
N GLN A 665 -8.74 -5.04 12.30
CA GLN A 665 -8.66 -4.33 13.60
C GLN A 665 -9.12 -2.86 13.55
N ASN A 666 -9.34 -2.28 12.36
CA ASN A 666 -9.66 -0.85 12.18
C ASN A 666 -11.15 -0.47 12.19
N GLY A 667 -12.05 -1.34 12.66
CA GLY A 667 -13.39 -0.94 13.13
C GLY A 667 -14.40 -0.42 12.08
N PHE A 668 -14.12 -0.48 10.78
CA PHE A 668 -15.08 -0.09 9.74
C PHE A 668 -16.10 -1.20 9.47
N GLY A 669 -17.32 -1.04 9.99
CA GLY A 669 -18.44 -1.93 9.71
C GLY A 669 -18.99 -1.74 8.29
N VAL A 670 -18.51 -2.53 7.33
CA VAL A 670 -19.06 -2.55 5.96
C VAL A 670 -20.26 -3.49 5.88
N ARG A 671 -21.47 -2.92 5.93
CA ARG A 671 -22.66 -3.54 5.30
C ARG A 671 -22.69 -3.12 3.84
N GLY A 672 -22.65 -4.08 2.92
CA GLY A 672 -22.85 -3.83 1.50
C GLY A 672 -21.92 -4.68 0.64
N ARG A 673 -22.51 -5.60 -0.13
CA ARG A 673 -21.77 -6.35 -1.15
C ARG A 673 -21.45 -5.42 -2.31
N HIS A 674 -20.19 -5.30 -2.70
CA HIS A 674 -19.81 -5.17 -4.10
C HIS A 674 -18.44 -5.82 -4.31
N ARG A 675 -18.32 -6.70 -5.31
CA ARG A 675 -17.02 -7.26 -5.72
C ARG A 675 -16.30 -6.23 -6.58
N THR A 676 -15.13 -5.78 -6.14
CA THR A 676 -14.10 -5.19 -7.00
C THR A 676 -12.81 -5.99 -6.84
N SER A 677 -12.35 -6.59 -7.93
CA SER A 677 -11.14 -7.42 -7.96
C SER A 677 -9.94 -6.54 -8.28
N SER A 678 -9.14 -6.20 -7.27
CA SER A 678 -7.86 -5.52 -7.44
C SER A 678 -6.73 -6.45 -7.02
N SER A 679 -6.24 -7.24 -7.97
CA SER A 679 -5.13 -8.17 -7.74
C SER A 679 -3.80 -7.40 -7.71
N ILE A 680 -3.18 -7.29 -6.53
CA ILE A 680 -1.79 -6.85 -6.41
C ILE A 680 -0.90 -8.02 -6.87
N PHE A 681 -0.36 -7.91 -8.08
CA PHE A 681 0.64 -8.86 -8.58
C PHE A 681 2.02 -8.53 -7.98
N ASN A 682 2.61 -9.50 -7.26
CA ASN A 682 4.03 -9.47 -6.96
C ASN A 682 4.83 -9.87 -8.21
N LEU A 683 5.37 -8.86 -8.92
CA LEU A 683 6.30 -9.05 -10.02
C LEU A 683 7.67 -9.51 -9.48
N ARG A 684 7.92 -10.81 -9.53
CA ARG A 684 9.25 -11.38 -9.23
C ARG A 684 10.14 -11.26 -10.46
N LEU A 685 10.81 -10.12 -10.60
CA LEU A 685 11.87 -9.94 -11.61
C LEU A 685 12.99 -10.96 -11.37
N ARG A 686 13.20 -11.86 -12.34
CA ARG A 686 14.44 -12.62 -12.48
C ARG A 686 15.40 -11.82 -13.37
N GLU A 687 16.68 -11.87 -13.01
CA GLU A 687 17.83 -11.37 -13.76
C GLU A 687 17.96 -9.85 -13.95
N CYS A 688 18.49 -9.19 -12.93
CA CYS A 688 19.44 -8.09 -13.09
C CYS A 688 20.43 -8.08 -11.92
N LYS A 689 21.73 -8.24 -12.18
CA LYS A 689 22.78 -8.10 -11.15
C LYS A 689 23.13 -6.62 -10.97
N LEU A 690 22.53 -5.96 -9.99
CA LEU A 690 22.97 -4.65 -9.50
C LEU A 690 22.60 -4.49 -8.02
N ASN A 691 23.59 -4.21 -7.17
CA ASN A 691 23.38 -3.94 -5.75
C ASN A 691 22.82 -2.52 -5.56
N VAL A 692 21.63 -2.41 -4.99
CA VAL A 692 21.09 -1.15 -4.45
C VAL A 692 20.50 -1.43 -3.07
N PHE A 693 20.97 -0.71 -2.05
CA PHE A 693 20.46 -0.80 -0.68
C PHE A 693 19.16 0.02 -0.53
N PRO A 694 18.06 -0.55 0.00
CA PRO A 694 16.89 0.24 0.39
C PRO A 694 17.11 0.91 1.76
N GLN A 695 17.07 2.23 1.77
CA GLN A 695 17.13 3.05 2.98
C GLN A 695 15.75 3.09 3.67
N SER A 696 15.73 3.09 5.00
CA SER A 696 14.50 2.91 5.79
C SER A 696 13.61 4.15 5.88
N CYS A 697 12.31 3.99 5.59
CA CYS A 697 11.26 4.92 6.00
C CYS A 697 10.20 4.18 6.84
N ARG A 698 10.05 4.56 8.12
CA ARG A 698 8.97 4.10 9.01
C ARG A 698 8.02 5.27 9.30
N CYS A 699 6.72 5.06 9.14
CA CYS A 699 5.67 5.90 9.73
C CYS A 699 4.71 5.02 10.56
N PRO A 700 4.33 5.43 11.80
CA PRO A 700 3.51 4.60 12.69
C PRO A 700 2.01 4.99 12.69
N PRO A 701 1.08 4.04 12.91
CA PRO A 701 -0.33 4.31 13.18
C PRO A 701 -0.62 4.53 14.70
N PRO A 702 -1.81 5.08 15.07
CA PRO A 702 -2.06 5.63 16.40
C PRO A 702 -2.56 4.64 17.47
N LEU A 703 -2.38 5.02 18.74
CA LEU A 703 -2.74 4.23 19.93
C LEU A 703 -4.23 4.36 20.32
N LEU A 704 -4.84 3.25 20.73
CA LEU A 704 -6.01 3.24 21.62
C LEU A 704 -5.83 2.21 22.74
N ALA A 705 -6.15 2.62 23.97
CA ALA A 705 -5.74 1.92 25.18
C ALA A 705 -6.67 0.76 25.58
N LYS A 706 -6.11 -0.25 26.28
CA LYS A 706 -6.87 -1.09 27.21
C LYS A 706 -6.10 -1.37 28.50
N LYS A 707 -6.84 -1.30 29.61
CA LYS A 707 -6.38 -1.52 30.99
C LYS A 707 -6.31 -3.02 31.34
N THR A 708 -5.47 -3.31 32.33
CA THR A 708 -5.60 -4.40 33.32
C THR A 708 -5.81 -5.84 32.81
N TYR A 709 -4.76 -6.66 32.92
CA TYR A 709 -4.78 -7.89 33.74
C TYR A 709 -3.33 -8.32 34.01
N PHE A 710 -2.78 -7.92 35.16
CA PHE A 710 -1.51 -8.44 35.70
C PHE A 710 -1.71 -8.68 37.20
N SER A 711 -1.85 -9.95 37.57
CA SER A 711 -1.54 -10.49 38.90
C SER A 711 -1.38 -12.00 38.76
N SER A 712 -0.63 -12.62 39.68
CA SER A 712 -0.30 -14.06 39.71
C SER A 712 0.51 -14.61 38.53
N GLN A 713 1.78 -14.20 38.40
CA GLN A 713 2.85 -15.13 37.98
C GLN A 713 4.23 -14.82 38.62
N GLU A 714 4.25 -14.63 39.94
CA GLU A 714 5.48 -14.75 40.75
C GLU A 714 5.38 -15.95 41.71
N ARG A 715 5.65 -17.14 41.17
CA ARG A 715 6.18 -18.31 41.89
C ARG A 715 6.51 -19.42 40.91
N ILE A 716 7.44 -20.30 41.29
CA ILE A 716 7.94 -21.45 40.51
C ILE A 716 8.92 -21.09 39.36
N GLN A 717 10.04 -20.44 39.71
CA GLN A 717 11.34 -20.82 39.14
C GLN A 717 12.20 -21.36 40.29
N GLY A 718 12.59 -22.64 40.23
CA GLY A 718 13.31 -23.24 41.35
C GLY A 718 13.47 -24.76 41.35
N ARG A 719 14.02 -25.34 40.26
CA ARG A 719 14.76 -26.62 40.26
C ARG A 719 15.40 -26.88 38.89
N LEU A 720 16.45 -27.72 38.89
CA LEU A 720 17.16 -28.28 37.72
C LEU A 720 18.09 -27.34 36.93
N TYR A 721 19.18 -26.90 37.59
CA TYR A 721 20.49 -26.82 36.94
C TYR A 721 21.46 -27.79 37.63
N GLY A 722 21.82 -28.88 36.94
CA GLY A 722 22.87 -29.80 37.38
C GLY A 722 24.24 -29.36 36.87
N LYS A 723 25.25 -29.32 37.75
CA LYS A 723 26.68 -29.15 37.40
C LYS A 723 27.49 -30.35 37.90
N PRO A 724 28.44 -30.86 37.11
CA PRO A 724 29.65 -31.51 37.61
C PRO A 724 30.81 -30.50 37.77
N ARG A 725 31.83 -30.87 38.55
CA ARG A 725 33.02 -30.06 38.90
C ARG A 725 34.31 -30.71 38.38
N MET A 726 35.28 -29.90 37.94
CA MET A 726 36.73 -30.04 38.23
C MET A 726 37.37 -28.65 38.07
N LYS A 727 37.78 -27.92 39.13
CA LYS A 727 38.98 -28.04 39.99
C LYS A 727 40.32 -27.68 39.33
N LYS A 728 40.87 -26.52 39.75
CA LYS A 728 42.25 -26.07 39.55
C LYS A 728 43.22 -26.79 40.50
N TYR A 729 44.51 -26.78 40.17
CA TYR A 729 45.62 -26.86 41.12
C TYR A 729 46.74 -25.90 40.70
N ILE A 730 47.16 -25.03 41.63
CA ILE A 730 48.56 -24.59 41.80
C ILE A 730 48.76 -24.52 43.33
N SER A 731 49.82 -25.14 43.81
CA SER A 731 50.19 -25.30 45.23
C SER A 731 51.21 -24.26 45.67
N LEU A 732 51.25 -23.96 46.98
CA LEU A 732 52.46 -23.51 47.69
C LEU A 732 52.28 -23.77 49.20
N SER A 733 53.35 -24.20 49.86
CA SER A 733 53.43 -24.78 51.23
C SER A 733 53.05 -26.26 51.29
#